data_AF-A0A4E9ETY3-F1
#
_entry.id   AF-A0A4E9ETY3-F1
#
_cell.length_a   1.000
_cell.length_b   1.000
_cell.length_c   1.000
_cell.angle_alpha   90.00
_cell.angle_beta   90.00
_cell.angle_gamma   90.00
#
_symmetry.space_group_name_H-M   'P 1'
#
loop_
_entity.id
_entity.type
_entity.pdbx_description
1 polymer ?
#
loop_
_entity_poly.entity_id
_entity_poly.type
_entity_poly.pdbx_seq_one_letter_code
_entity_poly.pdbx_strand_id
1 'polypeptide(L)'
;MNFFFFFAIIFKFHITPYGLCHYRFSKPRDKIFRRQISHCQFDGIRNFTRINDDITQHNYQHSVIYMQNTKSNADIIDIEAEEKMILKSLIIPDWSLVVETQAKMKMTNRTVIFGKPFCSTKLLADECAQTVFKTKRMGRNWKEINQKLNIGVKKEKSKLKLVLKKSNSEFPDKKTDGLAAIVNGVLFATDQDLLDAIREFRNMPIMSVFVDAIGLAGTMTAYTVGKNAFTTEAPEFLERFLQALSQTTKIDIAIINDLKIWMKNTNDKYYAKQIAFTIANLYRRYCQSTKSRKYACKNGKNDDINEFTKSIIAQCKDSDCQINALQIFENLPLLNLLPYAIQFLCVANNSENLVQQEALRFLQLFDGKYFHWKTINKLLRIFYNACPLRQTITDQTLAIEILLNIIPNAELIGTYFLRSEELFPAEQEKWAYFYSSIARKRQTSPNFKSYWAKMRSFREFQPNYAHRSLNATSDVSAINIAELGSGNNITVWIKTVSDKGILSWNVFSILLTSTKRPSFPLLQIFTEMKGMKSYLLESESYNSDEEGKSDDPLAIAQIGLLNNRNVPVTIFHGYGELINVIWNANGQPMLLYDKNLIYRQYYGYIPLMSGLSLTVDVIGTITIDLYGSATINFWNRDVGMKVNSTISTKLEGSINLASSNNLIGKATTMVYASGIVNIRFDADFFTVPHLFCISASHSPIVIKYTYTYSTKAGKEKRLWHNIKLSGSSLWLSKKLSDHCSLFEK
;
A
#
# COMPACT_ATOMS: atom_id res chain seq x y z
N MET A 1 38.01 42.12 -26.40
CA MET A 1 36.59 42.50 -26.57
C MET A 1 35.86 42.11 -25.29
N ASN A 2 35.45 43.12 -24.51
CA ASN A 2 34.86 42.99 -23.18
C ASN A 2 33.55 42.18 -23.21
N PHE A 3 33.55 40.98 -22.64
CA PHE A 3 32.31 40.27 -22.30
C PHE A 3 32.00 40.49 -20.81
N PHE A 4 31.36 41.62 -20.52
CA PHE A 4 30.62 41.84 -19.29
C PHE A 4 29.47 40.82 -19.23
N PHE A 5 29.64 39.72 -18.48
CA PHE A 5 28.52 38.84 -18.14
C PHE A 5 27.74 39.46 -16.96
N PHE A 6 26.61 40.08 -17.27
CA PHE A 6 25.54 40.34 -16.30
C PHE A 6 25.13 39.01 -15.66
N PHE A 7 25.48 38.78 -14.39
CA PHE A 7 25.03 37.62 -13.62
C PHE A 7 23.57 37.84 -13.17
N ALA A 8 22.63 37.60 -14.10
CA ALA A 8 21.27 37.29 -13.72
C ALA A 8 21.24 35.94 -12.99
N ILE A 9 20.35 35.77 -12.01
CA ILE A 9 20.13 34.48 -11.33
C ILE A 9 19.57 33.50 -12.37
N ILE A 10 20.42 32.66 -12.96
CA ILE A 10 20.00 31.65 -13.93
C ILE A 10 19.53 30.42 -13.14
N PHE A 11 18.21 30.22 -13.09
CA PHE A 11 17.61 28.96 -12.69
C PHE A 11 17.46 28.06 -13.92
N LYS A 12 18.26 27.00 -14.01
CA LYS A 12 18.13 25.98 -15.06
C LYS A 12 18.28 24.59 -14.45
N PHE A 13 17.45 23.66 -14.90
CA PHE A 13 17.70 22.23 -14.69
C PHE A 13 18.89 21.82 -15.56
N HIS A 14 19.91 21.24 -14.94
CA HIS A 14 21.07 20.71 -15.65
C HIS A 14 21.26 19.23 -15.36
N ILE A 15 21.70 18.49 -16.39
CA ILE A 15 22.14 17.11 -16.25
C ILE A 15 23.52 17.16 -15.61
N THR A 16 23.64 16.54 -14.44
CA THR A 16 24.90 16.47 -13.68
C THR A 16 25.31 15.01 -13.50
N PRO A 17 26.57 14.72 -13.09
CA PRO A 17 26.97 13.40 -12.58
C PRO A 17 26.13 12.88 -11.40
N TYR A 18 25.23 13.70 -10.86
CA TYR A 18 24.35 13.41 -9.72
C TYR A 18 22.87 13.29 -10.15
N GLY A 19 22.57 13.28 -11.45
CA GLY A 19 21.20 13.23 -11.98
C GLY A 19 20.69 14.59 -12.47
N LEU A 20 19.36 14.71 -12.60
CA LEU A 20 18.70 15.95 -13.00
C LEU A 20 18.52 16.84 -11.77
N CYS A 21 19.29 17.91 -11.69
CA CYS A 21 19.33 18.76 -10.51
C CYS A 21 19.01 20.22 -10.83
N HIS A 22 18.52 20.92 -9.81
CA HIS A 22 18.35 22.36 -9.86
C HIS A 22 19.68 23.04 -9.53
N TYR A 23 20.17 23.86 -10.47
CA TYR A 23 21.44 24.54 -10.37
C TYR A 23 21.24 26.05 -10.16
N ARG A 24 21.94 26.62 -9.17
CA ARG A 24 21.96 28.06 -8.89
C ARG A 24 23.39 28.53 -8.72
N PHE A 25 23.77 29.59 -9.44
CA PHE A 25 25.01 30.32 -9.21
C PHE A 25 24.69 31.75 -8.77
N SER A 26 25.39 32.24 -7.76
CA SER A 26 25.12 33.55 -7.16
C SER A 26 26.40 34.19 -6.64
N LYS A 27 26.40 35.51 -6.51
CA LYS A 27 27.48 36.30 -5.90
C LYS A 27 26.97 36.89 -4.59
N PRO A 28 27.04 36.17 -3.45
CA PRO A 28 26.48 36.64 -2.18
C PRO A 28 27.16 37.90 -1.62
N ARG A 29 28.46 38.07 -1.88
CA ARG A 29 29.24 39.27 -1.52
C ARG A 29 30.25 39.58 -2.60
N ASP A 30 30.86 40.76 -2.54
CA ASP A 30 31.99 41.04 -3.42
C ASP A 30 33.12 40.01 -3.20
N LYS A 31 33.72 39.53 -4.30
CA LYS A 31 34.79 38.51 -4.31
C LYS A 31 34.41 37.12 -3.75
N ILE A 32 33.14 36.88 -3.44
CA ILE A 32 32.65 35.56 -3.01
C ILE A 32 31.57 35.10 -3.98
N PHE A 33 31.78 33.92 -4.57
CA PHE A 33 30.83 33.29 -5.46
C PHE A 33 30.33 32.00 -4.84
N ARG A 34 29.04 31.69 -5.04
CA ARG A 34 28.40 30.50 -4.51
C ARG A 34 27.67 29.73 -5.59
N ARG A 35 27.99 28.46 -5.71
CA ARG A 35 27.28 27.47 -6.51
C ARG A 35 26.45 26.59 -5.58
N GLN A 36 25.17 26.42 -5.88
CA GLN A 36 24.27 25.54 -5.15
C GLN A 36 23.60 24.57 -6.11
N ILE A 37 23.59 23.30 -5.73
CA ILE A 37 22.83 22.22 -6.37
C ILE A 37 21.84 21.71 -5.33
N SER A 38 20.58 21.57 -5.74
CA SER A 38 19.49 21.10 -4.87
C SER A 38 18.43 20.37 -5.69
N HIS A 39 17.47 19.74 -5.03
CA HIS A 39 16.31 19.09 -5.67
C HIS A 39 16.72 18.11 -6.79
N CYS A 40 17.80 17.37 -6.58
CA CYS A 40 18.25 16.35 -7.50
C CYS A 40 17.25 15.19 -7.53
N GLN A 41 16.79 14.85 -8.72
CA GLN A 41 16.07 13.60 -8.96
C GLN A 41 17.10 12.52 -9.28
N PHE A 42 17.29 11.60 -8.34
CA PHE A 42 18.10 10.41 -8.55
C PHE A 42 17.23 9.29 -9.10
N ASP A 43 17.46 8.91 -10.35
CA ASP A 43 17.03 7.62 -10.85
C ASP A 43 17.93 6.54 -10.24
N GLY A 44 17.66 6.19 -8.98
CA GLY A 44 18.24 5.00 -8.37
C GLY A 44 17.93 3.77 -9.24
N ILE A 45 18.81 2.76 -9.21
CA ILE A 45 18.61 1.51 -9.96
C ILE A 45 17.27 0.86 -9.58
N ARG A 46 16.89 0.98 -8.31
CA ARG A 46 15.55 0.67 -7.82
C ARG A 46 15.11 1.74 -6.84
N ASN A 47 13.97 2.37 -7.10
CA ASN A 47 13.32 3.28 -6.17
C ASN A 47 11.84 2.94 -6.12
N PHE A 48 11.47 2.14 -5.12
CA PHE A 48 10.13 1.64 -4.92
C PHE A 48 9.62 1.96 -3.53
N THR A 49 8.39 2.48 -3.45
CA THR A 49 7.67 2.67 -2.20
C THR A 49 6.22 2.27 -2.39
N ARG A 50 5.66 1.60 -1.39
CA ARG A 50 4.28 1.11 -1.39
C ARG A 50 3.32 2.06 -0.69
N ILE A 51 3.78 2.72 0.38
CA ILE A 51 2.99 3.64 1.19
C ILE A 51 3.28 5.05 0.69
N ASN A 52 2.40 5.62 -0.13
CA ASN A 52 2.41 7.01 -0.63
C ASN A 52 3.80 7.67 -0.80
N ASP A 53 4.38 7.68 -2.01
CA ASP A 53 5.51 8.49 -2.60
C ASP A 53 6.67 9.06 -1.76
N ASP A 54 6.66 9.03 -0.43
CA ASP A 54 7.49 9.83 0.46
C ASP A 54 7.91 9.06 1.74
N ILE A 55 7.80 7.72 1.81
CA ILE A 55 8.29 7.00 3.01
C ILE A 55 9.73 7.39 3.27
N THR A 56 10.57 7.52 2.23
CA THR A 56 11.88 8.15 2.38
C THR A 56 12.10 9.30 1.41
N GLN A 57 12.22 10.51 1.96
CA GLN A 57 12.63 11.67 1.21
C GLN A 57 14.16 11.69 1.15
N HIS A 58 14.69 11.68 -0.07
CA HIS A 58 16.09 11.97 -0.32
C HIS A 58 16.23 13.46 -0.61
N ASN A 59 17.01 14.16 0.21
CA ASN A 59 17.39 15.52 -0.06
C ASN A 59 18.90 15.54 -0.27
N TYR A 60 19.31 15.86 -1.48
CA TYR A 60 20.71 16.10 -1.80
C TYR A 60 20.91 17.60 -2.01
N GLN A 61 21.86 18.12 -1.27
CA GLN A 61 22.27 19.51 -1.30
C GLN A 61 23.77 19.56 -1.47
N HIS A 62 24.22 20.49 -2.29
CA HIS A 62 25.64 20.71 -2.52
C HIS A 62 25.85 22.21 -2.68
N SER A 63 26.73 22.77 -1.87
CA SER A 63 27.11 24.17 -1.86
C SER A 63 28.61 24.29 -2.02
N VAL A 64 29.07 25.03 -3.03
CA VAL A 64 30.48 25.41 -3.21
C VAL A 64 30.62 26.90 -3.13
N ILE A 65 31.56 27.35 -2.31
CA ILE A 65 31.95 28.75 -2.14
C ILE A 65 33.33 28.91 -2.77
N TYR A 66 33.44 29.86 -3.69
CA TYR A 66 34.68 30.27 -4.32
C TYR A 66 35.05 31.64 -3.77
N MET A 67 36.21 31.75 -3.14
CA MET A 67 36.75 32.99 -2.61
C MET A 67 37.85 33.51 -3.54
N GLN A 68 37.67 34.73 -4.00
CA GLN A 68 38.58 35.40 -4.91
C GLN A 68 39.60 36.25 -4.14
N ASN A 69 40.82 36.34 -4.67
CA ASN A 69 41.87 37.18 -4.11
C ASN A 69 41.41 38.64 -4.01
N THR A 70 41.82 39.31 -2.92
CA THR A 70 41.56 40.73 -2.73
C THR A 70 42.49 41.63 -3.54
N LYS A 71 43.68 41.13 -3.93
CA LYS A 71 44.68 41.84 -4.75
C LYS A 71 44.36 41.77 -6.26
N SER A 72 45.06 42.56 -7.08
CA SER A 72 44.77 42.92 -8.49
C SER A 72 44.36 41.79 -9.46
N ASN A 73 44.67 40.54 -9.14
CA ASN A 73 44.38 39.41 -10.01
C ASN A 73 43.18 38.66 -9.42
N ALA A 74 42.08 38.68 -10.17
CA ALA A 74 40.77 38.11 -9.89
C ALA A 74 40.77 36.55 -9.79
N ASP A 75 41.82 35.95 -9.24
CA ASP A 75 42.00 34.50 -9.12
C ASP A 75 41.23 33.93 -7.93
N ILE A 76 40.74 32.70 -8.06
CA ILE A 76 40.12 31.95 -6.96
C ILE A 76 41.25 31.38 -6.08
N ILE A 77 41.29 31.80 -4.82
CA ILE A 77 42.35 31.43 -3.86
C ILE A 77 41.94 30.33 -2.89
N ASP A 78 40.66 30.22 -2.60
CA ASP A 78 40.11 29.25 -1.67
C ASP A 78 38.76 28.76 -2.19
N ILE A 79 38.55 27.45 -2.09
CA ILE A 79 37.34 26.76 -2.50
C ILE A 79 36.91 25.89 -1.34
N GLU A 80 35.73 26.18 -0.81
CA GLU A 80 35.09 25.40 0.24
C GLU A 80 33.83 24.79 -0.32
N ALA A 81 33.71 23.48 -0.22
CA ALA A 81 32.57 22.75 -0.72
C ALA A 81 32.00 21.84 0.37
N GLU A 82 30.69 21.90 0.50
CA GLU A 82 29.90 21.07 1.39
C GLU A 82 28.86 20.34 0.54
N GLU A 83 28.80 19.02 0.71
CA GLU A 83 27.83 18.16 0.08
C GLU A 83 27.14 17.34 1.19
N LYS A 84 25.81 17.35 1.14
CA LYS A 84 24.96 16.77 2.18
C LYS A 84 23.84 15.97 1.54
N MET A 85 23.80 14.69 1.86
CA MET A 85 22.71 13.80 1.50
C MET A 85 21.97 13.40 2.77
N ILE A 86 20.66 13.57 2.76
CA ILE A 86 19.78 13.22 3.86
C ILE A 86 18.72 12.26 3.35
N LEU A 87 18.59 11.11 4.00
CA LEU A 87 17.50 10.16 3.84
C LEU A 87 16.73 10.14 5.15
N LYS A 88 15.46 10.54 5.15
CA LYS A 88 14.60 10.51 6.35
C LYS A 88 13.40 9.62 6.12
N SER A 89 12.91 8.96 7.17
CA SER A 89 11.62 8.27 7.12
C SER A 89 10.50 9.21 7.55
N LEU A 90 9.41 9.29 6.78
CA LEU A 90 8.20 10.01 7.21
C LEU A 90 7.32 9.19 8.15
N ILE A 91 7.52 7.87 8.21
CA ILE A 91 6.77 6.97 9.11
C ILE A 91 7.49 6.84 10.45
N ILE A 92 8.82 6.94 10.45
CA ILE A 92 9.67 6.86 11.65
C ILE A 92 10.47 8.16 11.71
N PRO A 93 9.95 9.22 12.36
CA PRO A 93 10.56 10.56 12.36
C PRO A 93 12.02 10.56 12.83
N ASP A 94 12.34 9.67 13.78
CA ASP A 94 13.67 9.55 14.38
C ASP A 94 14.67 8.80 13.49
N TRP A 95 14.21 8.13 12.43
CA TRP A 95 15.08 7.43 11.49
C TRP A 95 15.57 8.39 10.41
N SER A 96 16.88 8.65 10.42
CA SER A 96 17.54 9.33 9.33
C SER A 96 18.95 8.82 9.10
N LEU A 97 19.37 8.87 7.84
CA LEU A 97 20.72 8.63 7.42
C LEU A 97 21.24 9.90 6.76
N VAL A 98 22.34 10.43 7.30
CA VAL A 98 22.96 11.67 6.82
C VAL A 98 24.38 11.36 6.41
N VAL A 99 24.74 11.78 5.20
CA VAL A 99 26.10 11.75 4.69
C VAL A 99 26.50 13.18 4.42
N GLU A 100 27.57 13.62 5.05
CA GLU A 100 28.13 14.94 4.85
C GLU A 100 29.58 14.81 4.41
N THR A 101 29.93 15.48 3.32
CA THR A 101 31.27 15.55 2.77
C THR A 101 31.69 17.01 2.69
N GLN A 102 32.87 17.30 3.23
CA GLN A 102 33.49 18.61 3.16
C GLN A 102 34.79 18.50 2.37
N ALA A 103 35.00 19.42 1.43
CA ALA A 103 36.23 19.52 0.66
C ALA A 103 36.73 20.96 0.71
N LYS A 104 38.02 21.12 1.00
CA LYS A 104 38.69 22.42 1.04
C LYS A 104 39.91 22.39 0.14
N MET A 105 40.00 23.35 -0.77
CA MET A 105 41.14 23.51 -1.67
C MET A 105 41.64 24.95 -1.58
N LYS A 106 42.90 25.09 -1.15
CA LYS A 106 43.54 26.39 -0.97
C LYS A 106 44.77 26.49 -1.87
N MET A 107 44.86 27.57 -2.63
CA MET A 107 46.06 27.89 -3.39
C MET A 107 47.13 28.43 -2.43
N THR A 108 48.24 27.70 -2.30
CA THR A 108 49.34 28.06 -1.40
C THR A 108 50.40 28.90 -2.10
N ASN A 109 50.77 28.54 -3.33
CA ASN A 109 51.73 29.26 -4.15
C ASN A 109 51.24 29.35 -5.59
N ARG A 110 51.56 30.47 -6.25
CA ARG A 110 51.29 30.67 -7.67
C ARG A 110 52.60 30.60 -8.44
N THR A 111 52.72 29.60 -9.30
CA THR A 111 53.80 29.51 -10.29
C THR A 111 53.24 29.78 -11.67
N VAL A 112 53.90 30.63 -12.44
CA VAL A 112 53.51 30.94 -13.83
C VAL A 112 54.53 30.30 -14.75
N ILE A 113 54.10 29.35 -15.57
CA ILE A 113 54.92 28.67 -16.56
C ILE A 113 54.38 29.07 -17.93
N PHE A 114 55.17 29.82 -18.70
CA PHE A 114 54.83 30.15 -20.08
C PHE A 114 55.31 29.03 -21.00
N GLY A 115 54.38 28.39 -21.71
CA GLY A 115 54.67 27.26 -22.59
C GLY A 115 53.89 27.34 -23.90
N LYS A 116 54.30 26.54 -24.90
CA LYS A 116 53.55 26.40 -26.16
C LYS A 116 52.14 25.84 -25.88
N PRO A 117 51.10 26.30 -26.59
CA PRO A 117 49.75 25.79 -26.38
C PRO A 117 49.68 24.28 -26.62
N PHE A 118 49.10 23.56 -25.66
CA PHE A 118 48.95 22.10 -25.74
C PHE A 118 48.01 21.66 -26.87
N CYS A 119 47.08 22.53 -27.27
CA CYS A 119 46.10 22.28 -28.32
C CYS A 119 46.40 23.11 -29.56
N SER A 120 46.34 22.48 -30.74
CA SER A 120 46.27 23.20 -32.01
C SER A 120 44.92 23.90 -32.15
N THR A 121 44.90 25.08 -32.78
CA THR A 121 43.67 25.84 -33.07
C THR A 121 42.71 25.13 -34.03
N LYS A 122 43.16 24.04 -34.68
CA LYS A 122 42.36 23.25 -35.62
C LYS A 122 41.48 22.17 -34.97
N LEU A 123 41.74 21.82 -33.71
CA LEU A 123 40.99 20.78 -32.99
C LEU A 123 39.89 21.44 -32.14
N LEU A 124 38.72 20.79 -32.06
CA LEU A 124 37.74 21.17 -31.05
C LEU A 124 38.30 20.89 -29.64
N ALA A 125 37.82 21.64 -28.65
CA ALA A 125 38.33 21.53 -27.28
C ALA A 125 38.19 20.11 -26.70
N ASP A 126 37.12 19.38 -27.04
CA ASP A 126 36.92 17.99 -26.61
C ASP A 126 37.81 16.99 -27.36
N GLU A 127 38.09 17.22 -28.65
CA GLU A 127 39.02 16.41 -29.45
C GLU A 127 40.47 16.58 -28.99
N CYS A 128 40.90 17.82 -28.71
CA CYS A 128 42.21 18.06 -28.12
C CYS A 128 42.32 17.40 -26.74
N ALA A 129 41.29 17.54 -25.90
CA ALA A 129 41.28 16.94 -24.57
C ALA A 129 41.43 15.40 -24.62
N GLN A 130 40.82 14.76 -25.61
CA GLN A 130 40.93 13.30 -25.79
C GLN A 130 42.28 12.87 -26.36
N THR A 131 42.82 13.61 -27.33
CA THR A 131 44.07 13.24 -28.04
C THR A 131 45.32 13.56 -27.23
N VAL A 132 45.41 14.77 -26.67
CA VAL A 132 46.60 15.25 -25.96
C VAL A 132 46.63 14.78 -24.52
N PHE A 133 45.50 14.91 -23.81
CA PHE A 133 45.41 14.59 -22.38
C PHE A 133 44.81 13.21 -22.09
N LYS A 134 44.51 12.41 -23.14
CA LYS A 134 43.91 11.06 -23.03
C LYS A 134 42.63 11.04 -22.17
N THR A 135 41.87 12.13 -22.14
CA THR A 135 40.66 12.23 -21.33
C THR A 135 39.51 11.43 -21.95
N LYS A 136 38.59 10.92 -21.12
CA LYS A 136 37.37 10.25 -21.59
C LYS A 136 36.16 11.17 -21.43
N ARG A 137 35.38 11.34 -22.49
CA ARG A 137 34.10 12.06 -22.44
C ARG A 137 33.08 11.30 -21.57
N MET A 138 32.58 11.94 -20.50
CA MET A 138 31.59 11.34 -19.59
C MET A 138 30.25 11.02 -20.27
N GLY A 139 29.78 11.84 -21.22
CA GLY A 139 28.52 11.59 -21.95
C GLY A 139 27.74 12.88 -22.21
N ARG A 140 26.72 12.82 -23.07
CA ARG A 140 25.79 13.94 -23.35
C ARG A 140 24.48 13.85 -22.58
N ASN A 141 24.10 12.64 -22.16
CA ASN A 141 22.89 12.35 -21.41
C ASN A 141 23.22 11.51 -20.16
N TRP A 142 22.28 11.44 -19.21
CA TRP A 142 22.46 10.71 -17.95
C TRP A 142 22.74 9.21 -18.16
N LYS A 143 22.17 8.59 -19.20
CA LYS A 143 22.34 7.15 -19.48
C LYS A 143 23.78 6.82 -19.85
N GLU A 144 24.41 7.62 -20.70
CA GLU A 144 25.83 7.51 -21.05
C GLU A 144 26.74 7.81 -19.86
N ILE A 145 26.42 8.87 -19.11
CA ILE A 145 27.16 9.26 -17.91
C ILE A 145 27.15 8.12 -16.88
N ASN A 146 25.98 7.56 -16.58
CA ASN A 146 25.81 6.46 -15.64
C ASN A 146 26.56 5.18 -16.08
N GLN A 147 26.55 4.84 -17.38
CA GLN A 147 27.31 3.69 -17.89
C GLN A 147 28.82 3.85 -17.74
N LYS A 148 29.33 5.07 -17.86
CA LYS A 148 30.76 5.38 -17.77
C LYS A 148 31.23 5.67 -16.36
N LEU A 149 30.34 6.09 -15.46
CA LEU A 149 30.57 6.20 -14.02
C LEU A 149 30.57 4.78 -13.41
N ASN A 150 31.69 4.08 -13.56
CA ASN A 150 31.89 2.78 -12.92
C ASN A 150 32.30 3.00 -11.45
N ILE A 151 31.37 3.48 -10.61
CA ILE A 151 31.66 3.95 -9.25
C ILE A 151 30.71 3.25 -8.26
N GLY A 152 31.30 2.62 -7.23
CA GLY A 152 30.58 1.97 -6.13
C GLY A 152 30.83 0.47 -6.03
N VAL A 153 30.72 -0.08 -4.82
CA VAL A 153 30.72 -1.53 -4.60
C VAL A 153 29.44 -2.08 -5.20
N LYS A 154 29.54 -2.69 -6.39
CA LYS A 154 28.42 -3.41 -6.97
C LYS A 154 28.11 -4.61 -6.08
N LYS A 155 26.83 -4.85 -5.76
CA LYS A 155 26.42 -6.11 -5.16
C LYS A 155 26.93 -7.24 -6.05
N GLU A 156 27.76 -8.12 -5.49
CA GLU A 156 28.25 -9.31 -6.18
C GLU A 156 27.07 -10.19 -6.60
N LYS A 157 27.28 -11.01 -7.65
CA LYS A 157 26.33 -12.07 -8.00
C LYS A 157 26.11 -12.95 -6.78
N SER A 158 24.85 -13.16 -6.42
CA SER A 158 24.49 -13.73 -5.13
C SER A 158 24.90 -15.20 -5.02
N LYS A 159 25.28 -15.63 -3.82
CA LYS A 159 25.27 -17.05 -3.42
C LYS A 159 23.89 -17.38 -2.88
N LEU A 160 22.84 -17.34 -3.72
CA LEU A 160 21.43 -17.59 -3.33
C LEU A 160 21.31 -18.84 -2.43
N LYS A 161 22.01 -19.91 -2.78
CA LYS A 161 22.09 -21.16 -2.00
C LYS A 161 22.53 -20.96 -0.55
N LEU A 162 23.51 -20.08 -0.28
CA LEU A 162 23.95 -19.78 1.08
C LEU A 162 22.92 -18.96 1.85
N VAL A 163 22.27 -18.00 1.18
CA VAL A 163 21.22 -17.17 1.77
C VAL A 163 20.04 -18.03 2.19
N LEU A 164 19.61 -18.95 1.34
CA LEU A 164 18.53 -19.89 1.63
C LEU A 164 18.91 -20.82 2.79
N LYS A 165 20.11 -21.42 2.77
CA LYS A 165 20.60 -22.27 3.88
C LYS A 165 20.58 -21.54 5.24
N LYS A 166 21.09 -20.30 5.28
CA LYS A 166 21.09 -19.49 6.51
C LYS A 166 19.66 -19.17 6.95
N SER A 167 18.82 -18.72 6.03
CA SER A 167 17.44 -18.33 6.36
C SER A 167 16.63 -19.54 6.83
N ASN A 168 16.88 -20.73 6.27
CA ASN A 168 16.23 -21.97 6.68
C ASN A 168 16.59 -22.37 8.12
N SER A 169 17.82 -22.14 8.57
CA SER A 169 18.22 -22.39 9.96
C SER A 169 17.61 -21.44 10.98
N GLU A 170 17.07 -20.31 10.53
CA GLU A 170 16.46 -19.27 11.39
C GLU A 170 14.92 -19.26 11.32
N PHE A 171 14.32 -20.20 10.56
CA PHE A 171 12.88 -20.35 10.39
C PHE A 171 12.28 -21.23 11.51
N PRO A 172 11.06 -20.97 12.03
CA PRO A 172 10.12 -19.90 11.65
C PRO A 172 10.34 -18.55 12.37
N ASP A 173 11.24 -18.49 13.35
CA ASP A 173 11.31 -17.36 14.29
C ASP A 173 11.73 -16.02 13.65
N LYS A 174 12.44 -16.06 12.53
CA LYS A 174 13.01 -14.87 11.86
C LYS A 174 12.63 -14.70 10.39
N LYS A 175 11.37 -15.00 10.01
CA LYS A 175 10.85 -14.80 8.64
C LYS A 175 11.16 -13.39 8.07
N THR A 176 10.93 -12.35 8.88
CA THR A 176 11.18 -10.94 8.52
C THR A 176 12.64 -10.64 8.22
N ASP A 177 13.57 -11.26 8.95
CA ASP A 177 15.01 -11.03 8.78
C ASP A 177 15.53 -11.65 7.48
N GLY A 178 14.99 -12.82 7.10
CA GLY A 178 15.38 -13.54 5.89
C GLY A 178 14.87 -12.90 4.59
N LEU A 179 13.66 -12.35 4.57
CA LEU A 179 13.02 -11.87 3.33
C LEU A 179 13.87 -10.87 2.54
N ALA A 180 14.45 -9.88 3.22
CA ALA A 180 15.27 -8.85 2.59
C ALA A 180 16.51 -9.46 1.90
N ALA A 181 17.17 -10.41 2.56
CA ALA A 181 18.33 -11.10 2.04
C ALA A 181 17.95 -12.01 0.87
N ILE A 182 16.84 -12.75 0.98
CA ILE A 182 16.34 -13.65 -0.07
C ILE A 182 15.96 -12.86 -1.32
N VAL A 183 15.21 -11.75 -1.20
CA VAL A 183 14.86 -10.91 -2.34
C VAL A 183 16.12 -10.37 -3.02
N ASN A 184 17.07 -9.83 -2.24
CA ASN A 184 18.36 -9.42 -2.80
C ASN A 184 19.09 -10.58 -3.50
N GLY A 185 19.01 -11.80 -2.97
CA GLY A 185 19.54 -13.01 -3.60
C GLY A 185 18.91 -13.29 -4.96
N VAL A 186 17.58 -13.27 -5.03
CA VAL A 186 16.78 -13.48 -6.25
C VAL A 186 17.08 -12.42 -7.32
N LEU A 187 17.28 -11.16 -6.92
CA LEU A 187 17.54 -10.07 -7.87
C LEU A 187 18.78 -10.25 -8.74
N PHE A 188 19.77 -11.00 -8.26
CA PHE A 188 21.04 -11.23 -8.93
C PHE A 188 21.31 -12.71 -9.24
N ALA A 189 20.31 -13.58 -9.07
CA ALA A 189 20.40 -15.00 -9.37
C ALA A 189 20.22 -15.26 -10.88
N THR A 190 20.79 -16.37 -11.36
CA THR A 190 20.53 -16.86 -12.72
C THR A 190 19.27 -17.73 -12.76
N ASP A 191 18.76 -17.99 -13.97
CA ASP A 191 17.59 -18.85 -14.19
C ASP A 191 17.80 -20.25 -13.58
N GLN A 192 19.00 -20.82 -13.73
CA GLN A 192 19.37 -22.12 -13.16
C GLN A 192 19.44 -22.09 -11.63
N ASP A 193 20.03 -21.05 -11.04
CA ASP A 193 20.10 -20.92 -9.58
C ASP A 193 18.71 -20.89 -8.93
N LEU A 194 17.75 -20.25 -9.60
CA LEU A 194 16.36 -20.16 -9.14
C LEU A 194 15.65 -21.51 -9.26
N LEU A 195 15.79 -22.19 -10.41
CA LEU A 195 15.21 -23.51 -10.63
C LEU A 195 15.75 -24.55 -9.63
N ASP A 196 17.06 -24.57 -9.43
CA ASP A 196 17.70 -25.49 -8.47
C ASP A 196 17.21 -25.21 -7.04
N ALA A 197 16.99 -23.94 -6.69
CA ALA A 197 16.46 -23.57 -5.39
C ALA A 197 14.99 -23.98 -5.18
N ILE A 198 14.16 -23.96 -6.23
CA ILE A 198 12.76 -24.42 -6.18
C ILE A 198 12.72 -25.95 -5.98
N ARG A 199 13.58 -26.70 -6.68
CA ARG A 199 13.61 -28.17 -6.64
C ARG A 199 14.27 -28.75 -5.39
N GLU A 200 15.06 -27.96 -4.66
CA GLU A 200 15.77 -28.42 -3.46
C GLU A 200 14.80 -28.62 -2.29
N PHE A 201 14.55 -29.89 -1.93
CA PHE A 201 13.65 -30.29 -0.84
C PHE A 201 13.98 -29.62 0.50
N ARG A 202 15.26 -29.37 0.80
CA ARG A 202 15.67 -28.70 2.04
C ARG A 202 15.06 -27.30 2.20
N ASN A 203 14.63 -26.67 1.10
CA ASN A 203 14.02 -25.35 1.13
C ASN A 203 12.52 -25.39 1.42
N MET A 204 11.88 -26.57 1.53
CA MET A 204 10.44 -26.71 1.78
C MET A 204 9.92 -25.86 2.96
N PRO A 205 10.61 -25.78 4.13
CA PRO A 205 10.13 -24.97 5.25
C PRO A 205 10.07 -23.46 4.93
N ILE A 206 10.97 -22.96 4.08
CA ILE A 206 11.08 -21.54 3.72
C ILE A 206 10.49 -21.23 2.34
N MET A 207 9.90 -22.22 1.66
CA MET A 207 9.43 -22.10 0.29
C MET A 207 8.39 -20.99 0.14
N SER A 208 7.51 -20.83 1.13
CA SER A 208 6.52 -19.75 1.20
C SER A 208 7.16 -18.36 1.10
N VAL A 209 8.25 -18.11 1.85
CA VAL A 209 9.02 -16.85 1.81
C VAL A 209 9.79 -16.70 0.49
N PHE A 210 10.32 -17.80 -0.04
CA PHE A 210 11.07 -17.79 -1.29
C PHE A 210 10.18 -17.50 -2.51
N VAL A 211 9.01 -18.11 -2.58
CA VAL A 211 7.98 -17.85 -3.61
C VAL A 211 7.57 -16.37 -3.57
N ASP A 212 7.32 -15.83 -2.36
CA ASP A 212 7.03 -14.41 -2.19
C ASP A 212 8.18 -13.56 -2.73
N ALA A 213 9.43 -13.92 -2.44
CA ALA A 213 10.60 -13.19 -2.92
C ALA A 213 10.74 -13.21 -4.45
N ILE A 214 10.43 -14.33 -5.12
CA ILE A 214 10.42 -14.45 -6.59
C ILE A 214 9.39 -13.50 -7.20
N GLY A 215 8.15 -13.49 -6.70
CA GLY A 215 7.12 -12.56 -7.18
C GLY A 215 7.47 -11.09 -6.89
N LEU A 216 8.01 -10.81 -5.71
CA LEU A 216 8.38 -9.46 -5.28
C LEU A 216 9.57 -8.87 -6.05
N ALA A 217 10.44 -9.70 -6.64
CA ALA A 217 11.64 -9.26 -7.35
C ALA A 217 11.33 -8.40 -8.59
N GLY A 218 10.29 -8.75 -9.36
CA GLY A 218 9.85 -7.99 -10.54
C GLY A 218 10.87 -7.93 -11.66
N THR A 219 11.75 -8.93 -11.78
CA THR A 219 12.65 -9.10 -12.92
C THR A 219 12.02 -10.10 -13.89
N MET A 220 12.31 -9.93 -15.19
CA MET A 220 11.81 -10.88 -16.21
C MET A 220 12.31 -12.30 -15.94
N THR A 221 13.58 -12.46 -15.55
CA THR A 221 14.16 -13.75 -15.13
C THR A 221 13.36 -14.44 -14.03
N ALA A 222 13.12 -13.75 -12.90
CA ALA A 222 12.38 -14.34 -11.78
C ALA A 222 10.91 -14.64 -12.16
N TYR A 223 10.31 -13.78 -12.99
CA TYR A 223 8.95 -13.98 -13.50
C TYR A 223 8.85 -15.22 -14.39
N THR A 224 9.71 -15.38 -15.39
CA THR A 224 9.67 -16.52 -16.32
C THR A 224 9.90 -17.84 -15.61
N VAL A 225 10.92 -17.89 -14.73
CA VAL A 225 11.20 -19.09 -13.93
C VAL A 225 10.03 -19.41 -13.00
N GLY A 226 9.52 -18.41 -12.26
CA GLY A 226 8.40 -18.59 -11.35
C GLY A 226 7.12 -19.04 -12.07
N LYS A 227 6.77 -18.39 -13.20
CA LYS A 227 5.61 -18.76 -14.03
C LYS A 227 5.70 -20.23 -14.45
N ASN A 228 6.82 -20.65 -15.02
CA ASN A 228 6.96 -22.02 -15.53
C ASN A 228 6.95 -23.03 -14.37
N ALA A 229 7.81 -22.83 -13.37
CA ALA A 229 7.96 -23.77 -12.26
C ALA A 229 6.67 -23.91 -11.43
N PHE A 230 5.97 -22.82 -11.12
CA PHE A 230 4.74 -22.89 -10.34
C PHE A 230 3.52 -23.25 -11.19
N THR A 231 3.61 -23.32 -12.52
CA THR A 231 2.52 -23.88 -13.34
C THR A 231 2.66 -25.40 -13.46
N THR A 232 3.88 -25.94 -13.48
CA THR A 232 4.12 -27.36 -13.80
C THR A 232 4.72 -28.18 -12.67
N GLU A 233 5.70 -27.65 -11.92
CA GLU A 233 6.47 -28.42 -10.93
C GLU A 233 5.88 -28.32 -9.52
N ALA A 234 5.41 -27.13 -9.12
CA ALA A 234 4.87 -26.88 -7.78
C ALA A 234 3.61 -25.97 -7.82
N PRO A 235 2.48 -26.50 -8.35
CA PRO A 235 1.24 -25.75 -8.57
C PRO A 235 0.62 -25.17 -7.30
N GLU A 236 0.88 -25.77 -6.13
CA GLU A 236 0.42 -25.29 -4.83
C GLU A 236 0.91 -23.87 -4.48
N PHE A 237 2.02 -23.42 -5.09
CA PHE A 237 2.57 -22.08 -4.88
C PHE A 237 2.15 -21.06 -5.94
N LEU A 238 1.40 -21.46 -6.97
CA LEU A 238 1.02 -20.58 -8.08
C LEU A 238 0.23 -19.35 -7.63
N GLU A 239 -0.79 -19.57 -6.80
CA GLU A 239 -1.59 -18.46 -6.27
C GLU A 239 -0.74 -17.51 -5.43
N ARG A 240 0.12 -18.07 -4.57
CA ARG A 240 1.02 -17.29 -3.73
C ARG A 240 1.98 -16.44 -4.57
N PHE A 241 2.51 -17.01 -5.65
CA PHE A 241 3.37 -16.33 -6.61
C PHE A 241 2.63 -15.16 -7.29
N LEU A 242 1.42 -15.38 -7.81
CA LEU A 242 0.61 -14.32 -8.43
C LEU A 242 0.28 -13.18 -7.44
N GLN A 243 -0.12 -13.53 -6.22
CA GLN A 243 -0.36 -12.55 -5.16
C GLN A 243 0.90 -11.72 -4.85
N ALA A 244 2.07 -12.35 -4.78
CA ALA A 244 3.35 -11.66 -4.55
C ALA A 244 3.77 -10.79 -5.74
N LEU A 245 3.57 -11.28 -6.97
CA LEU A 245 3.85 -10.57 -8.22
C LEU A 245 3.01 -9.29 -8.34
N SER A 246 1.73 -9.34 -7.93
CA SER A 246 0.88 -8.15 -7.88
C SER A 246 1.49 -7.03 -7.02
N GLN A 247 2.26 -7.43 -6.00
CA GLN A 247 2.94 -6.54 -5.06
C GLN A 247 4.42 -6.29 -5.36
N THR A 248 4.88 -6.66 -6.56
CA THR A 248 6.28 -6.58 -6.99
C THR A 248 6.95 -5.22 -6.76
N THR A 249 8.24 -5.20 -6.48
CA THR A 249 9.01 -3.96 -6.25
C THR A 249 9.28 -3.16 -7.53
N LYS A 250 9.22 -3.78 -8.72
CA LYS A 250 9.46 -3.12 -10.00
C LYS A 250 8.36 -3.48 -11.00
N ILE A 251 7.71 -2.46 -11.57
CA ILE A 251 6.69 -2.66 -12.60
C ILE A 251 7.41 -2.75 -13.96
N ASP A 252 7.24 -3.88 -14.63
CA ASP A 252 7.76 -4.12 -15.98
C ASP A 252 6.59 -4.36 -16.94
N ILE A 253 6.53 -3.57 -18.02
CA ILE A 253 5.45 -3.66 -19.01
C ILE A 253 5.51 -5.00 -19.76
N ALA A 254 6.70 -5.56 -19.95
CA ALA A 254 6.85 -6.84 -20.63
C ALA A 254 6.22 -7.99 -19.81
N ILE A 255 6.32 -7.94 -18.48
CA ILE A 255 5.64 -8.89 -17.58
C ILE A 255 4.12 -8.74 -17.70
N ILE A 256 3.60 -7.51 -17.73
CA ILE A 256 2.15 -7.27 -17.88
C ILE A 256 1.64 -7.80 -19.22
N ASN A 257 2.39 -7.62 -20.30
CA ASN A 257 2.04 -8.14 -21.62
C ASN A 257 2.00 -9.67 -21.65
N ASP A 258 2.99 -10.34 -21.05
CA ASP A 258 2.98 -11.80 -20.95
C ASP A 258 1.84 -12.31 -20.05
N LEU A 259 1.53 -11.63 -18.94
CA LEU A 259 0.38 -11.96 -18.10
C LEU A 259 -0.95 -11.88 -18.87
N LYS A 260 -1.12 -10.86 -19.74
CA LYS A 260 -2.32 -10.76 -20.60
C LYS A 260 -2.43 -11.94 -21.56
N ILE A 261 -1.32 -12.39 -22.14
CA ILE A 261 -1.28 -13.57 -23.03
C ILE A 261 -1.60 -14.83 -22.24
N TRP A 262 -0.98 -14.99 -21.07
CA TRP A 262 -1.21 -16.12 -20.18
C TRP A 262 -2.68 -16.21 -19.72
N MET A 263 -3.29 -15.08 -19.34
CA MET A 263 -4.70 -14.99 -18.99
C MET A 263 -5.61 -15.49 -20.12
N LYS A 264 -5.33 -15.08 -21.38
CA LYS A 264 -6.12 -15.50 -22.55
C LYS A 264 -5.97 -16.98 -22.88
N ASN A 265 -4.79 -17.56 -22.60
CA ASN A 265 -4.49 -18.96 -22.92
C ASN A 265 -4.83 -19.94 -21.79
N THR A 266 -5.23 -19.46 -20.61
CA THR A 266 -5.56 -20.30 -19.46
C THR A 266 -7.01 -20.75 -19.53
N ASN A 267 -7.25 -22.05 -19.57
CA ASN A 267 -8.61 -22.62 -19.57
C ASN A 267 -9.26 -22.62 -18.18
N ASP A 268 -8.45 -22.57 -17.12
CA ASP A 268 -8.94 -22.53 -15.75
C ASP A 268 -9.45 -21.12 -15.38
N LYS A 269 -10.77 -21.01 -15.19
CA LYS A 269 -11.44 -19.76 -14.79
C LYS A 269 -10.92 -19.23 -13.44
N TYR A 270 -10.53 -20.11 -12.52
CA TYR A 270 -9.99 -19.73 -11.22
C TYR A 270 -8.65 -18.99 -11.38
N TYR A 271 -7.70 -19.60 -12.09
CA TYR A 271 -6.40 -18.97 -12.33
C TYR A 271 -6.47 -17.77 -13.26
N ALA A 272 -7.35 -17.78 -14.28
CA ALA A 272 -7.59 -16.63 -15.12
C ALA A 272 -8.03 -15.40 -14.29
N LYS A 273 -8.90 -15.60 -13.28
CA LYS A 273 -9.29 -14.55 -12.33
C LYS A 273 -8.11 -14.04 -11.50
N GLN A 274 -7.28 -14.93 -10.96
CA GLN A 274 -6.08 -14.56 -10.19
C GLN A 274 -5.07 -13.75 -11.02
N ILE A 275 -4.86 -14.14 -12.28
CA ILE A 275 -4.01 -13.41 -13.23
C ILE A 275 -4.61 -12.03 -13.54
N ALA A 276 -5.92 -11.94 -13.79
CA ALA A 276 -6.61 -10.67 -14.04
C ALA A 276 -6.49 -9.70 -12.85
N PHE A 277 -6.64 -10.19 -11.61
CA PHE A 277 -6.39 -9.42 -10.39
C PHE A 277 -4.95 -8.90 -10.30
N THR A 278 -3.99 -9.75 -10.66
CA THR A 278 -2.57 -9.39 -10.68
C THR A 278 -2.32 -8.26 -11.69
N ILE A 279 -2.85 -8.37 -12.91
CA ILE A 279 -2.76 -7.34 -13.95
C ILE A 279 -3.41 -6.03 -13.48
N ALA A 280 -4.62 -6.08 -12.91
CA ALA A 280 -5.34 -4.90 -12.43
C ALA A 280 -4.54 -4.13 -11.37
N ASN A 281 -3.96 -4.84 -10.39
CA ASN A 281 -3.11 -4.23 -9.36
C ASN A 281 -1.83 -3.62 -9.96
N LEU A 282 -1.15 -4.33 -10.89
CA LEU A 282 0.03 -3.80 -11.57
C LEU A 282 -0.29 -2.52 -12.35
N TYR A 283 -1.41 -2.48 -13.08
CA TYR A 283 -1.85 -1.28 -13.79
C TYR A 283 -2.25 -0.14 -12.85
N ARG A 284 -2.93 -0.41 -11.73
CA ARG A 284 -3.24 0.63 -10.73
C ARG A 284 -1.96 1.29 -10.25
N ARG A 285 -0.96 0.48 -9.93
CA ARG A 285 0.34 0.98 -9.47
C ARG A 285 1.11 1.70 -10.56
N TYR A 286 1.04 1.22 -11.79
CA TYR A 286 1.59 1.91 -12.95
C TYR A 286 0.98 3.31 -13.08
N CYS A 287 -0.35 3.42 -12.99
CA CYS A 287 -1.06 4.70 -13.00
C CYS A 287 -0.66 5.60 -11.83
N GLN A 288 -0.45 5.04 -10.64
CA GLN A 288 -0.09 5.81 -9.44
C GLN A 288 1.40 6.21 -9.39
N SER A 289 2.26 5.61 -10.21
CA SER A 289 3.72 5.81 -10.14
C SER A 289 4.21 7.23 -10.43
N THR A 290 3.49 8.01 -11.26
CA THR A 290 3.81 9.41 -11.52
C THR A 290 2.54 10.24 -11.69
N LYS A 291 2.63 11.56 -11.44
CA LYS A 291 1.50 12.48 -11.66
C LYS A 291 1.01 12.46 -13.11
N SER A 292 1.92 12.36 -14.08
CA SER A 292 1.58 12.31 -15.52
C SER A 292 0.82 11.03 -15.88
N ARG A 293 1.28 9.86 -15.40
CA ARG A 293 0.58 8.59 -15.60
C ARG A 293 -0.78 8.59 -14.91
N LYS A 294 -0.86 9.13 -13.70
CA LYS A 294 -2.12 9.27 -12.95
C LYS A 294 -3.13 10.08 -13.74
N TYR A 295 -2.71 11.19 -14.34
CA TYR A 295 -3.55 12.01 -15.21
C TYR A 295 -3.97 11.27 -16.48
N ALA A 296 -3.04 10.57 -17.14
CA ALA A 296 -3.33 9.80 -18.35
C ALA A 296 -4.37 8.69 -18.09
N CYS A 297 -4.20 7.90 -17.03
CA CYS A 297 -5.15 6.84 -16.68
C CYS A 297 -6.52 7.40 -16.26
N LYS A 298 -6.55 8.46 -15.44
CA LYS A 298 -7.81 9.07 -14.99
C LYS A 298 -8.67 9.59 -16.15
N ASN A 299 -8.03 10.08 -17.21
CA ASN A 299 -8.71 10.62 -18.38
C ASN A 299 -8.83 9.59 -19.52
N GLY A 300 -8.55 8.31 -19.26
CA GLY A 300 -8.68 7.25 -20.27
C GLY A 300 -7.75 7.42 -21.47
N LYS A 301 -6.58 8.05 -21.31
CA LYS A 301 -5.58 8.26 -22.38
C LYS A 301 -4.55 7.14 -22.51
N ASN A 302 -4.71 6.04 -21.78
CA ASN A 302 -3.79 4.91 -21.82
C ASN A 302 -4.46 3.74 -22.57
N ASP A 303 -4.04 3.52 -23.81
CA ASP A 303 -4.67 2.55 -24.70
C ASP A 303 -4.57 1.11 -24.20
N ASP A 304 -3.43 0.75 -23.61
CA ASP A 304 -3.15 -0.61 -23.13
C ASP A 304 -4.08 -1.02 -21.97
N ILE A 305 -4.34 -0.06 -21.06
CA ILE A 305 -5.29 -0.23 -19.95
C ILE A 305 -6.74 -0.23 -20.45
N ASN A 306 -7.05 0.63 -21.42
CA ASN A 306 -8.36 0.69 -22.05
C ASN A 306 -8.67 -0.62 -22.80
N GLU A 307 -7.69 -1.21 -23.48
CA GLU A 307 -7.83 -2.51 -24.15
C GLU A 307 -8.10 -3.61 -23.11
N PHE A 308 -7.32 -3.66 -22.03
CA PHE A 308 -7.51 -4.63 -20.96
C PHE A 308 -8.92 -4.55 -20.36
N THR A 309 -9.36 -3.36 -19.96
CA THR A 309 -10.70 -3.17 -19.39
C THR A 309 -11.83 -3.51 -20.36
N LYS A 310 -11.71 -3.10 -21.64
CA LYS A 310 -12.68 -3.46 -22.68
C LYS A 310 -12.74 -4.97 -22.93
N SER A 311 -11.59 -5.65 -22.91
CA SER A 311 -11.52 -7.10 -23.11
C SER A 311 -12.29 -7.88 -22.03
N ILE A 312 -12.16 -7.47 -20.76
CA ILE A 312 -12.92 -8.05 -19.64
C ILE A 312 -14.42 -7.81 -19.82
N ILE A 313 -14.82 -6.57 -20.12
CA ILE A 313 -16.24 -6.21 -20.30
C ILE A 313 -16.86 -6.98 -21.47
N ALA A 314 -16.17 -7.07 -22.60
CA ALA A 314 -16.69 -7.72 -23.81
C ALA A 314 -16.88 -9.24 -23.66
N GLN A 315 -16.11 -9.88 -22.77
CA GLN A 315 -16.20 -11.32 -22.51
C GLN A 315 -17.33 -11.69 -21.54
N CYS A 316 -17.81 -10.76 -20.72
CA CYS A 316 -18.80 -11.05 -19.69
C CYS A 316 -20.24 -10.89 -20.15
N LYS A 317 -21.02 -11.98 -20.08
CA LYS A 317 -22.45 -12.00 -20.41
C LYS A 317 -23.33 -12.45 -19.25
N ASP A 318 -22.82 -13.38 -18.44
CA ASP A 318 -23.42 -13.97 -17.26
C ASP A 318 -23.18 -13.14 -15.98
N SER A 319 -24.02 -13.35 -14.97
CA SER A 319 -23.94 -12.68 -13.66
C SER A 319 -22.61 -12.93 -12.96
N ASP A 320 -22.10 -14.16 -13.00
CA ASP A 320 -20.85 -14.53 -12.32
C ASP A 320 -19.65 -13.84 -12.96
N CYS A 321 -19.59 -13.79 -14.30
CA CYS A 321 -18.57 -13.01 -15.00
C CYS A 321 -18.68 -11.51 -14.68
N GLN A 322 -19.89 -10.93 -14.60
CA GLN A 322 -20.09 -9.52 -14.24
C GLN A 322 -19.58 -9.22 -12.81
N ILE A 323 -19.86 -10.10 -11.85
CA ILE A 323 -19.34 -10.01 -10.48
C ILE A 323 -17.81 -10.09 -10.51
N ASN A 324 -17.25 -11.07 -11.21
CA ASN A 324 -15.79 -11.22 -11.34
C ASN A 324 -15.14 -9.98 -11.97
N ALA A 325 -15.75 -9.39 -13.00
CA ALA A 325 -15.26 -8.18 -13.64
C ALA A 325 -15.24 -6.99 -12.67
N LEU A 326 -16.32 -6.76 -11.93
CA LEU A 326 -16.40 -5.69 -10.93
C LEU A 326 -15.36 -5.89 -9.83
N GLN A 327 -15.19 -7.11 -9.33
CA GLN A 327 -14.17 -7.50 -8.35
C GLN A 327 -12.74 -7.23 -8.85
N ILE A 328 -12.45 -7.53 -10.13
CA ILE A 328 -11.16 -7.19 -10.75
C ILE A 328 -10.97 -5.67 -10.80
N PHE A 329 -12.02 -4.93 -11.17
CA PHE A 329 -11.98 -3.48 -11.28
C PHE A 329 -11.84 -2.77 -9.92
N GLU A 330 -12.22 -3.39 -8.79
CA GLU A 330 -11.93 -2.83 -7.47
C GLU A 330 -10.42 -2.59 -7.24
N ASN A 331 -9.57 -3.42 -7.86
CA ASN A 331 -8.12 -3.22 -7.85
C ASN A 331 -7.61 -2.19 -8.87
N LEU A 332 -8.48 -1.70 -9.77
CA LEU A 332 -8.20 -0.69 -10.80
C LEU A 332 -9.40 0.27 -10.98
N PRO A 333 -9.72 1.11 -9.98
CA PRO A 333 -10.91 1.97 -10.02
C PRO A 333 -10.70 3.18 -10.95
N LEU A 334 -11.06 3.02 -12.22
CA LEU A 334 -10.96 4.07 -13.24
C LEU A 334 -12.32 4.74 -13.49
N LEU A 335 -12.29 6.04 -13.78
CA LEU A 335 -13.52 6.84 -13.95
C LEU A 335 -14.36 6.41 -15.16
N ASN A 336 -13.72 5.90 -16.21
CA ASN A 336 -14.40 5.37 -17.40
C ASN A 336 -15.17 4.06 -17.14
N LEU A 337 -14.96 3.42 -15.99
CA LEU A 337 -15.69 2.21 -15.57
C LEU A 337 -16.96 2.53 -14.76
N LEU A 338 -17.16 3.79 -14.35
CA LEU A 338 -18.38 4.20 -13.63
C LEU A 338 -19.67 3.84 -14.40
N PRO A 339 -19.80 4.13 -15.72
CA PRO A 339 -21.01 3.78 -16.46
C PRO A 339 -21.33 2.29 -16.44
N TYR A 340 -20.28 1.43 -16.48
CA TYR A 340 -20.44 -0.03 -16.44
C TYR A 340 -21.05 -0.49 -15.12
N ALA A 341 -20.62 0.05 -13.96
CA ALA A 341 -21.23 -0.29 -12.69
C ALA A 341 -22.64 0.32 -12.50
N ILE A 342 -22.85 1.56 -12.95
CA ILE A 342 -24.14 2.27 -12.81
C ILE A 342 -25.28 1.58 -13.59
N GLN A 343 -24.95 0.84 -14.65
CA GLN A 343 -25.96 0.15 -15.46
C GLN A 343 -26.69 -0.95 -14.67
N PHE A 344 -26.02 -1.57 -13.68
CA PHE A 344 -26.58 -2.65 -12.85
C PHE A 344 -27.45 -2.17 -11.69
N LEU A 345 -27.51 -0.85 -11.43
CA LEU A 345 -28.33 -0.30 -10.36
C LEU A 345 -29.82 -0.22 -10.77
N CYS A 346 -30.69 -0.81 -9.92
CA CYS A 346 -32.15 -0.81 -10.05
C CYS A 346 -32.68 -1.35 -11.39
N VAL A 347 -32.14 -2.51 -11.80
CA VAL A 347 -32.57 -3.24 -12.99
C VAL A 347 -33.61 -4.29 -12.61
N ALA A 348 -34.61 -4.51 -13.47
CA ALA A 348 -35.74 -5.43 -13.20
C ALA A 348 -35.42 -6.92 -13.47
N ASN A 349 -34.27 -7.21 -14.08
CA ASN A 349 -33.98 -8.52 -14.68
C ASN A 349 -33.07 -9.38 -13.80
N ASN A 350 -33.55 -9.80 -12.61
CA ASN A 350 -33.16 -11.05 -11.91
C ASN A 350 -33.70 -11.07 -10.47
N SER A 351 -33.95 -12.27 -9.93
CA SER A 351 -34.38 -12.48 -8.54
C SER A 351 -33.27 -12.31 -7.51
N GLU A 352 -31.99 -12.27 -7.92
CA GLU A 352 -30.82 -12.18 -7.03
C GLU A 352 -30.01 -10.89 -7.26
N ASN A 353 -29.85 -10.07 -6.22
CA ASN A 353 -29.20 -8.74 -6.26
C ASN A 353 -27.66 -8.77 -6.28
N LEU A 354 -27.02 -9.92 -6.55
CA LEU A 354 -25.57 -10.09 -6.33
C LEU A 354 -24.71 -9.14 -7.18
N VAL A 355 -25.07 -8.96 -8.46
CA VAL A 355 -24.36 -8.03 -9.35
C VAL A 355 -24.53 -6.58 -8.89
N GLN A 356 -25.71 -6.21 -8.38
CA GLN A 356 -25.96 -4.86 -7.87
C GLN A 356 -25.13 -4.57 -6.62
N GLN A 357 -25.07 -5.52 -5.68
CA GLN A 357 -24.27 -5.38 -4.46
C GLN A 357 -22.78 -5.18 -4.80
N GLU A 358 -22.24 -5.97 -5.72
CA GLU A 358 -20.86 -5.82 -6.16
C GLU A 358 -20.64 -4.48 -6.90
N ALA A 359 -21.61 -4.04 -7.71
CA ALA A 359 -21.55 -2.74 -8.36
C ALA A 359 -21.53 -1.59 -7.33
N LEU A 360 -22.37 -1.68 -6.29
CA LEU A 360 -22.37 -0.70 -5.19
C LEU A 360 -21.01 -0.66 -4.47
N ARG A 361 -20.40 -1.82 -4.17
CA ARG A 361 -19.06 -1.89 -3.57
C ARG A 361 -18.00 -1.21 -4.42
N PHE A 362 -18.02 -1.48 -5.71
CA PHE A 362 -17.10 -0.82 -6.64
C PHE A 362 -17.32 0.71 -6.64
N LEU A 363 -18.57 1.17 -6.62
CA LEU A 363 -18.90 2.61 -6.59
C LEU A 363 -18.42 3.31 -5.31
N GLN A 364 -18.32 2.62 -4.18
CA GLN A 364 -17.81 3.19 -2.92
C GLN A 364 -16.35 3.65 -3.02
N LEU A 365 -15.58 3.16 -3.99
CA LEU A 365 -14.17 3.50 -4.19
C LEU A 365 -13.97 4.89 -4.81
N PHE A 366 -15.03 5.51 -5.32
CA PHE A 366 -14.95 6.77 -6.05
C PHE A 366 -15.27 7.98 -5.17
N ASP A 367 -14.64 9.11 -5.51
CA ASP A 367 -14.92 10.40 -4.89
C ASP A 367 -16.31 10.89 -5.33
N GLY A 368 -17.08 11.41 -4.36
CA GLY A 368 -18.46 11.87 -4.53
C GLY A 368 -18.66 12.88 -5.67
N LYS A 369 -17.62 13.65 -6.03
CA LYS A 369 -17.69 14.65 -7.11
C LYS A 369 -17.91 14.09 -8.51
N TYR A 370 -17.68 12.79 -8.72
CA TYR A 370 -17.82 12.14 -10.02
C TYR A 370 -19.24 11.59 -10.27
N PHE A 371 -20.14 11.69 -9.29
CA PHE A 371 -21.50 11.19 -9.39
C PHE A 371 -22.46 12.28 -9.86
N HIS A 372 -23.17 12.02 -10.96
CA HIS A 372 -24.20 12.91 -11.49
C HIS A 372 -25.57 12.63 -10.86
N TRP A 373 -26.50 13.58 -10.99
CA TRP A 373 -27.86 13.49 -10.44
C TRP A 373 -28.64 12.25 -10.88
N LYS A 374 -28.45 11.79 -12.13
CA LYS A 374 -29.06 10.55 -12.64
C LYS A 374 -28.67 9.33 -11.79
N THR A 375 -27.41 9.25 -11.37
CA THR A 375 -26.91 8.18 -10.51
C THR A 375 -27.38 8.37 -9.06
N ILE A 376 -27.35 9.61 -8.57
CA ILE A 376 -27.86 9.95 -7.22
C ILE A 376 -29.33 9.52 -7.08
N ASN A 377 -30.16 9.76 -8.09
CA ASN A 377 -31.56 9.32 -8.08
C ASN A 377 -31.71 7.81 -7.99
N LYS A 378 -30.87 7.04 -8.70
CA LYS A 378 -30.87 5.57 -8.56
C LYS A 378 -30.48 5.15 -7.14
N LEU A 379 -29.43 5.73 -6.58
CA LEU A 379 -28.97 5.44 -5.22
C LEU A 379 -30.02 5.81 -4.16
N LEU A 380 -30.73 6.92 -4.33
CA LEU A 380 -31.84 7.30 -3.47
C LEU A 380 -32.99 6.29 -3.56
N ARG A 381 -33.33 5.80 -4.76
CA ARG A 381 -34.34 4.74 -4.90
C ARG A 381 -33.90 3.44 -4.23
N ILE A 382 -32.63 3.07 -4.28
CA ILE A 382 -32.09 1.92 -3.52
C ILE A 382 -32.30 2.16 -2.02
N PHE A 383 -31.89 3.32 -1.52
CA PHE A 383 -32.02 3.69 -0.12
C PHE A 383 -33.48 3.67 0.39
N TYR A 384 -34.44 4.08 -0.44
CA TYR A 384 -35.87 4.05 -0.14
C TYR A 384 -36.56 2.72 -0.42
N ASN A 385 -35.84 1.70 -0.91
CA ASN A 385 -36.44 0.45 -1.40
C ASN A 385 -37.54 0.69 -2.46
N ALA A 386 -37.34 1.67 -3.34
CA ALA A 386 -38.29 2.10 -4.37
C ALA A 386 -37.87 1.65 -5.79
N CYS A 387 -36.99 0.65 -5.88
CA CYS A 387 -36.59 0.06 -7.15
C CYS A 387 -37.54 -1.08 -7.54
N PRO A 388 -37.67 -1.42 -8.84
CA PRO A 388 -38.50 -2.53 -9.28
C PRO A 388 -38.14 -3.86 -8.60
N LEU A 389 -36.86 -3.99 -8.26
CA LEU A 389 -36.28 -5.08 -7.51
C LEU A 389 -36.29 -4.75 -6.01
N ARG A 390 -36.70 -5.69 -5.16
CA ARG A 390 -36.67 -5.53 -3.70
C ARG A 390 -35.22 -5.38 -3.22
N GLN A 391 -34.96 -4.39 -2.37
CA GLN A 391 -33.63 -4.08 -1.87
C GLN A 391 -33.36 -4.79 -0.54
N THR A 392 -32.15 -5.31 -0.37
CA THR A 392 -31.67 -5.88 0.89
C THR A 392 -31.10 -4.79 1.81
N ILE A 393 -30.94 -5.08 3.11
CA ILE A 393 -30.27 -4.16 4.05
C ILE A 393 -28.84 -3.85 3.57
N THR A 394 -28.16 -4.83 2.97
CA THR A 394 -26.85 -4.65 2.33
C THR A 394 -26.89 -3.64 1.20
N ASP A 395 -27.86 -3.73 0.27
CA ASP A 395 -28.01 -2.76 -0.82
C ASP A 395 -28.18 -1.33 -0.27
N GLN A 396 -29.05 -1.17 0.72
CA GLN A 396 -29.37 0.13 1.32
C GLN A 396 -28.18 0.73 2.09
N THR A 397 -27.48 -0.09 2.88
CA THR A 397 -26.29 0.36 3.65
C THR A 397 -25.12 0.72 2.73
N LEU A 398 -24.90 -0.04 1.65
CA LEU A 398 -23.91 0.33 0.64
C LEU A 398 -24.27 1.64 -0.07
N ALA A 399 -25.55 1.85 -0.40
CA ALA A 399 -26.04 3.11 -0.97
C ALA A 399 -25.87 4.29 -0.01
N ILE A 400 -26.10 4.11 1.30
CA ILE A 400 -25.83 5.11 2.34
C ILE A 400 -24.35 5.53 2.29
N GLU A 401 -23.41 4.59 2.23
CA GLU A 401 -21.98 4.93 2.19
C GLU A 401 -21.62 5.82 0.97
N ILE A 402 -22.14 5.47 -0.21
CA ILE A 402 -21.90 6.22 -1.45
C ILE A 402 -22.53 7.63 -1.34
N LEU A 403 -23.81 7.71 -0.96
CA LEU A 403 -24.52 8.98 -0.82
C LEU A 403 -23.86 9.90 0.21
N LEU A 404 -23.42 9.37 1.36
CA LEU A 404 -22.69 10.13 2.35
C LEU A 404 -21.36 10.67 1.80
N ASN A 405 -20.69 9.96 0.88
CA ASN A 405 -19.47 10.44 0.23
C ASN A 405 -19.75 11.56 -0.80
N ILE A 406 -20.97 11.64 -1.32
CA ILE A 406 -21.41 12.67 -2.27
C ILE A 406 -21.80 13.98 -1.56
N ILE A 407 -22.34 13.92 -0.33
CA ILE A 407 -22.83 15.10 0.44
C ILE A 407 -21.90 16.33 0.37
N PRO A 408 -20.56 16.23 0.55
CA PRO A 408 -19.68 17.41 0.49
C PRO A 408 -19.75 18.21 -0.82
N ASN A 409 -20.22 17.59 -1.91
CA ASN A 409 -20.38 18.21 -3.23
C ASN A 409 -21.85 18.48 -3.58
N ALA A 410 -22.79 17.79 -2.94
CA ALA A 410 -24.23 17.93 -3.17
C ALA A 410 -25.00 17.89 -1.85
N GLU A 411 -25.05 19.04 -1.16
CA GLU A 411 -25.67 19.19 0.17
C GLU A 411 -27.14 18.76 0.19
N LEU A 412 -27.88 18.93 -0.93
CA LEU A 412 -29.29 18.55 -1.03
C LEU A 412 -29.56 17.09 -0.62
N ILE A 413 -28.61 16.17 -0.80
CA ILE A 413 -28.73 14.77 -0.38
C ILE A 413 -29.01 14.65 1.13
N GLY A 414 -28.45 15.54 1.95
CA GLY A 414 -28.74 15.56 3.39
C GLY A 414 -30.21 15.85 3.69
N THR A 415 -30.87 16.70 2.90
CA THR A 415 -32.31 16.97 3.06
C THR A 415 -33.15 15.73 2.75
N TYR A 416 -32.76 14.95 1.73
CA TYR A 416 -33.44 13.72 1.35
C TYR A 416 -33.38 12.68 2.46
N PHE A 417 -32.19 12.46 3.04
CA PHE A 417 -32.05 11.57 4.20
C PHE A 417 -32.95 11.97 5.36
N LEU A 418 -32.93 13.25 5.75
CA LEU A 418 -33.68 13.72 6.91
C LEU A 418 -35.19 13.70 6.68
N ARG A 419 -35.66 13.93 5.44
CA ARG A 419 -37.09 13.82 5.08
C ARG A 419 -37.63 12.39 5.12
N SER A 420 -36.74 11.41 4.96
CA SER A 420 -37.11 10.00 5.05
C SER A 420 -36.99 9.41 6.46
N GLU A 421 -36.58 10.20 7.45
CA GLU A 421 -36.58 9.71 8.84
C GLU A 421 -38.02 9.45 9.28
N GLU A 422 -38.29 8.19 9.59
CA GLU A 422 -39.58 7.73 10.12
C GLU A 422 -39.50 7.61 11.65
N LEU A 423 -40.64 7.84 12.30
CA LEU A 423 -40.84 7.50 13.70
C LEU A 423 -41.04 5.97 13.77
N PHE A 424 -40.17 5.28 14.53
CA PHE A 424 -40.18 3.81 14.65
C PHE A 424 -39.99 3.08 13.30
N PRO A 425 -38.82 3.25 12.65
CA PRO A 425 -38.61 2.68 11.32
C PRO A 425 -38.65 1.15 11.34
N ALA A 426 -39.29 0.54 10.34
CA ALA A 426 -39.30 -0.91 10.17
C ALA A 426 -37.88 -1.48 9.95
N GLU A 427 -37.06 -0.78 9.15
CA GLU A 427 -35.67 -1.16 8.86
C GLU A 427 -34.70 -0.58 9.90
N GLN A 428 -34.76 -1.09 11.13
CA GLN A 428 -33.98 -0.56 12.26
C GLN A 428 -32.45 -0.63 12.03
N GLU A 429 -31.95 -1.71 11.42
CA GLU A 429 -30.53 -1.93 11.12
C GLU A 429 -29.98 -0.88 10.13
N LYS A 430 -30.74 -0.55 9.07
CA LYS A 430 -30.39 0.50 8.10
C LYS A 430 -30.17 1.83 8.80
N TRP A 431 -31.09 2.23 9.68
CA TRP A 431 -31.03 3.50 10.38
C TRP A 431 -29.93 3.53 11.45
N ALA A 432 -29.68 2.41 12.14
CA ALA A 432 -28.56 2.30 13.08
C ALA A 432 -27.22 2.47 12.37
N TYR A 433 -27.05 1.84 11.21
CA TYR A 433 -25.89 2.03 10.36
C TYR A 433 -25.75 3.48 9.85
N PHE A 434 -26.86 4.10 9.45
CA PHE A 434 -26.87 5.50 9.02
C PHE A 434 -26.40 6.44 10.13
N TYR A 435 -26.97 6.33 11.34
CA TYR A 435 -26.63 7.22 12.44
C TYR A 435 -25.19 7.03 12.94
N SER A 436 -24.70 5.80 13.03
CA SER A 436 -23.30 5.52 13.36
C SER A 436 -22.35 6.06 12.29
N SER A 437 -22.68 5.90 11.00
CA SER A 437 -21.93 6.48 9.88
C SER A 437 -21.84 8.00 9.94
N ILE A 438 -22.95 8.68 10.27
CA ILE A 438 -23.01 10.13 10.49
C ILE A 438 -22.14 10.52 11.69
N ALA A 439 -22.25 9.82 12.82
CA ALA A 439 -21.48 10.09 14.03
C ALA A 439 -19.97 10.01 13.74
N ARG A 440 -19.52 8.94 13.07
CA ARG A 440 -18.14 8.80 12.59
C ARG A 440 -17.71 9.96 11.70
N LYS A 441 -18.51 10.33 10.68
CA LYS A 441 -18.16 11.43 9.77
C LYS A 441 -18.05 12.78 10.50
N ARG A 442 -18.88 13.02 11.52
CA ARG A 442 -18.81 14.24 12.35
C ARG A 442 -17.55 14.28 13.21
N GLN A 443 -17.01 13.13 13.61
CA GLN A 443 -15.75 13.05 14.36
C GLN A 443 -14.54 13.29 13.45
N THR A 444 -14.57 12.79 12.22
CA THR A 444 -13.42 12.85 11.30
C THR A 444 -13.36 14.12 10.44
N SER A 445 -14.50 14.75 10.14
CA SER A 445 -14.58 15.94 9.29
C SER A 445 -15.25 17.12 10.00
N PRO A 446 -14.49 18.17 10.38
CA PRO A 446 -15.03 19.38 10.97
C PRO A 446 -16.07 20.07 10.08
N ASN A 447 -15.83 20.10 8.76
CA ASN A 447 -16.75 20.70 7.80
C ASN A 447 -18.09 19.95 7.78
N PHE A 448 -18.05 18.62 7.76
CA PHE A 448 -19.26 17.81 7.82
C PHE A 448 -20.00 17.97 9.15
N LYS A 449 -19.26 18.12 10.27
CA LYS A 449 -19.84 18.38 11.59
C LYS A 449 -20.66 19.66 11.61
N SER A 450 -20.10 20.76 11.11
CA SER A 450 -20.78 22.06 11.04
C SER A 450 -21.98 22.01 10.11
N TYR A 451 -21.83 21.41 8.93
CA TYR A 451 -22.92 21.19 7.97
C TYR A 451 -24.08 20.41 8.61
N TRP A 452 -23.79 19.25 9.20
CA TRP A 452 -24.83 18.39 9.79
C TRP A 452 -25.51 19.04 11.00
N ALA A 453 -24.77 19.80 11.81
CA ALA A 453 -25.32 20.56 12.93
C ALA A 453 -26.29 21.65 12.44
N LYS A 454 -25.92 22.38 11.37
CA LYS A 454 -26.80 23.37 10.74
C LYS A 454 -28.07 22.71 10.18
N MET A 455 -27.93 21.59 9.49
CA MET A 455 -29.07 20.82 8.97
C MET A 455 -30.04 20.37 10.06
N ARG A 456 -29.54 19.93 11.22
CA ARG A 456 -30.37 19.52 12.35
C ARG A 456 -30.96 20.68 13.16
N SER A 457 -30.57 21.93 12.87
CA SER A 457 -31.13 23.11 13.53
C SER A 457 -32.47 23.56 12.94
N PHE A 458 -32.78 23.16 11.70
CA PHE A 458 -34.08 23.41 11.07
C PHE A 458 -35.18 22.65 11.81
N ARG A 459 -36.32 23.33 12.02
CA ARG A 459 -37.45 22.83 12.83
C ARG A 459 -37.95 21.47 12.34
N GLU A 460 -37.99 21.27 11.03
CA GLU A 460 -38.47 20.06 10.36
C GLU A 460 -37.52 18.86 10.52
N PHE A 461 -36.25 19.10 10.86
CA PHE A 461 -35.21 18.06 10.92
C PHE A 461 -34.66 17.84 12.34
N GLN A 462 -35.31 18.41 13.34
CA GLN A 462 -34.89 18.25 14.72
C GLN A 462 -34.90 16.76 15.11
N PRO A 463 -33.87 16.30 15.84
CA PRO A 463 -33.78 14.90 16.23
C PRO A 463 -34.84 14.56 17.27
N ASN A 464 -35.60 13.49 17.04
CA ASN A 464 -36.50 12.90 18.03
C ASN A 464 -35.80 11.70 18.71
N TYR A 465 -36.05 11.48 20.01
CA TYR A 465 -35.59 10.28 20.71
C TYR A 465 -36.10 9.00 20.04
N ALA A 466 -37.34 8.98 19.56
CA ALA A 466 -37.93 7.84 18.85
C ALA A 466 -37.18 7.48 17.56
N HIS A 467 -36.51 8.43 16.90
CA HIS A 467 -35.67 8.14 15.74
C HIS A 467 -34.38 7.38 16.12
N ARG A 468 -33.93 7.51 17.38
CA ARG A 468 -32.64 7.00 17.85
C ARG A 468 -32.74 5.79 18.77
N SER A 469 -33.93 5.49 19.27
CA SER A 469 -34.23 4.29 20.07
C SER A 469 -34.40 3.06 19.16
N LEU A 470 -33.31 2.61 18.54
CA LEU A 470 -33.31 1.49 17.60
C LEU A 470 -32.81 0.20 18.26
N ASN A 471 -33.53 -0.92 18.05
CA ASN A 471 -33.11 -2.26 18.41
C ASN A 471 -32.39 -2.92 17.23
N ALA A 472 -31.09 -2.66 17.11
CA ALA A 472 -30.26 -3.06 15.97
C ALA A 472 -28.84 -3.37 16.44
N THR A 473 -28.03 -4.13 15.68
CA THR A 473 -26.61 -4.37 16.04
C THR A 473 -25.61 -3.78 15.05
N SER A 474 -26.08 -3.21 13.94
CA SER A 474 -25.24 -2.49 12.98
C SER A 474 -24.54 -1.28 13.61
N ASP A 475 -23.24 -1.16 13.37
CA ASP A 475 -22.39 -0.10 13.95
C ASP A 475 -21.23 0.28 13.03
N VAL A 476 -20.79 1.52 13.18
CA VAL A 476 -19.66 2.10 12.44
C VAL A 476 -18.81 2.91 13.40
N SER A 477 -17.62 2.39 13.67
CA SER A 477 -16.67 2.97 14.62
C SER A 477 -15.34 3.31 13.95
N ALA A 478 -14.64 4.30 14.50
CA ALA A 478 -13.28 4.64 14.11
C ALA A 478 -12.48 5.11 15.32
N ILE A 479 -11.28 4.57 15.50
CA ILE A 479 -10.39 4.87 16.63
C ILE A 479 -9.02 5.25 16.09
N ASN A 480 -8.39 6.27 16.68
CA ASN A 480 -6.99 6.54 16.45
C ASN A 480 -6.13 5.72 17.44
N ILE A 481 -5.24 4.88 16.92
CA ILE A 481 -4.40 3.99 17.73
C ILE A 481 -2.94 4.45 17.83
N ALA A 482 -2.50 5.34 16.93
CA ALA A 482 -1.15 5.90 16.99
C ALA A 482 -1.05 7.22 16.22
N GLU A 483 -0.30 8.16 16.77
CA GLU A 483 0.11 9.40 16.09
C GLU A 483 1.57 9.27 15.62
N LEU A 484 1.80 9.34 14.30
CA LEU A 484 3.10 9.11 13.66
C LEU A 484 3.90 10.41 13.43
N GLY A 485 3.42 11.55 13.96
CA GLY A 485 3.98 12.87 13.72
C GLY A 485 3.62 13.45 12.35
N SER A 486 3.82 14.77 12.17
CA SER A 486 3.47 15.52 10.95
C SER A 486 1.99 15.42 10.52
N GLY A 487 1.08 15.17 11.45
CA GLY A 487 -0.37 15.05 11.20
C GLY A 487 -0.78 13.74 10.50
N ASN A 488 0.04 12.69 10.62
CA ASN A 488 -0.29 11.33 10.17
C ASN A 488 -0.67 10.46 11.36
N ASN A 489 -1.77 9.71 11.23
CA ASN A 489 -2.32 8.87 12.29
C ASN A 489 -2.61 7.46 11.76
N ILE A 490 -2.45 6.44 12.60
CA ILE A 490 -2.95 5.09 12.31
C ILE A 490 -4.33 4.98 12.95
N THR A 491 -5.35 4.76 12.12
CA THR A 491 -6.74 4.61 12.60
C THR A 491 -7.29 3.24 12.26
N VAL A 492 -8.02 2.65 13.20
CA VAL A 492 -8.77 1.41 13.00
C VAL A 492 -10.23 1.78 12.73
N TRP A 493 -10.78 1.29 11.63
CA TRP A 493 -12.18 1.45 11.27
C TRP A 493 -12.86 0.10 11.29
N ILE A 494 -14.04 0.04 11.90
CA ILE A 494 -14.87 -1.16 11.92
C ILE A 494 -16.25 -0.74 11.45
N LYS A 495 -16.73 -1.41 10.40
CA LYS A 495 -18.09 -1.25 9.88
C LYS A 495 -18.75 -2.61 9.95
N THR A 496 -19.85 -2.70 10.69
CA THR A 496 -20.61 -3.93 10.86
C THR A 496 -22.04 -3.64 10.43
N VAL A 497 -22.53 -4.43 9.49
CA VAL A 497 -23.94 -4.45 9.12
C VAL A 497 -24.50 -5.79 9.52
N SER A 498 -25.57 -5.72 10.29
CA SER A 498 -26.36 -6.86 10.71
C SER A 498 -27.73 -6.79 10.07
N ASP A 499 -28.36 -7.94 9.96
CA ASP A 499 -29.70 -8.08 9.43
C ASP A 499 -30.50 -8.99 10.37
N LYS A 500 -31.42 -8.38 11.12
CA LYS A 500 -32.16 -9.01 12.23
C LYS A 500 -31.20 -9.67 13.25
N GLY A 501 -30.16 -8.94 13.64
CA GLY A 501 -29.15 -9.41 14.60
C GLY A 501 -28.04 -10.30 14.03
N ILE A 502 -28.22 -10.91 12.85
CA ILE A 502 -27.18 -11.75 12.24
C ILE A 502 -26.23 -10.90 11.41
N LEU A 503 -24.92 -11.18 11.47
CA LEU A 503 -23.93 -10.49 10.64
C LEU A 503 -24.25 -10.66 9.16
N SER A 504 -24.40 -9.55 8.42
CA SER A 504 -24.50 -9.57 6.96
C SER A 504 -23.16 -9.26 6.31
N TRP A 505 -22.49 -8.18 6.71
CA TRP A 505 -21.12 -7.92 6.28
C TRP A 505 -20.35 -7.10 7.30
N ASN A 506 -19.04 -7.33 7.36
CA ASN A 506 -18.11 -6.59 8.19
C ASN A 506 -16.90 -6.15 7.38
N VAL A 507 -16.42 -4.95 7.66
CA VAL A 507 -15.12 -4.45 7.22
C VAL A 507 -14.34 -4.03 8.44
N PHE A 508 -13.26 -4.75 8.73
CA PHE A 508 -12.19 -4.30 9.62
C PHE A 508 -11.08 -3.69 8.79
N SER A 509 -10.63 -2.48 9.13
CA SER A 509 -9.58 -1.79 8.36
C SER A 509 -8.61 -1.04 9.25
N ILE A 510 -7.32 -1.27 9.05
CA ILE A 510 -6.23 -0.46 9.60
C ILE A 510 -5.78 0.49 8.50
N LEU A 511 -5.93 1.79 8.74
CA LEU A 511 -5.69 2.84 7.77
C LEU A 511 -4.58 3.79 8.26
N LEU A 512 -3.67 4.15 7.36
CA LEU A 512 -2.82 5.32 7.54
C LEU A 512 -3.60 6.56 7.07
N THR A 513 -3.99 7.40 8.01
CA THR A 513 -4.74 8.65 7.74
C THR A 513 -3.81 9.85 7.87
N SER A 514 -4.11 10.90 7.10
CA SER A 514 -3.33 12.13 7.10
C SER A 514 -4.26 13.31 6.88
N THR A 515 -3.95 14.45 7.47
CA THR A 515 -4.71 15.69 7.25
C THR A 515 -4.62 16.18 5.80
N LYS A 516 -3.54 15.86 5.08
CA LYS A 516 -3.26 16.36 3.72
C LYS A 516 -3.54 15.36 2.61
N ARG A 517 -3.74 14.08 2.93
CA ARG A 517 -3.77 12.98 1.96
C ARG A 517 -4.96 12.06 2.20
N PRO A 518 -5.48 11.40 1.16
CA PRO A 518 -6.49 10.36 1.35
C PRO A 518 -5.94 9.23 2.21
N SER A 519 -6.82 8.62 3.00
CA SER A 519 -6.51 7.45 3.81
C SER A 519 -5.93 6.32 2.97
N PHE A 520 -4.85 5.71 3.43
CA PHE A 520 -4.20 4.58 2.76
C PHE A 520 -4.42 3.29 3.57
N PRO A 521 -5.12 2.29 3.02
CA PRO A 521 -5.36 1.04 3.74
C PRO A 521 -4.08 0.19 3.87
N LEU A 522 -3.71 -0.12 5.10
CA LEU A 522 -2.58 -0.99 5.43
C LEU A 522 -3.02 -2.47 5.47
N LEU A 523 -4.12 -2.73 6.16
CA LEU A 523 -4.77 -4.04 6.26
C LEU A 523 -6.28 -3.81 6.17
N GLN A 524 -6.98 -4.65 5.39
CA GLN A 524 -8.43 -4.71 5.38
C GLN A 524 -8.85 -6.18 5.41
N ILE A 525 -9.81 -6.50 6.26
CA ILE A 525 -10.45 -7.80 6.30
C ILE A 525 -11.93 -7.54 6.05
N PHE A 526 -12.43 -8.09 4.97
CA PHE A 526 -13.82 -8.04 4.60
C PHE A 526 -14.42 -9.42 4.78
N THR A 527 -15.60 -9.49 5.37
CA THR A 527 -16.37 -10.72 5.52
C THR A 527 -17.83 -10.45 5.19
N GLU A 528 -18.48 -11.37 4.50
CA GLU A 528 -19.88 -11.31 4.13
C GLU A 528 -20.54 -12.65 4.43
N MET A 529 -21.78 -12.62 4.90
CA MET A 529 -22.62 -13.77 5.17
C MET A 529 -24.03 -13.52 4.62
N LYS A 530 -24.61 -14.56 4.00
CA LYS A 530 -25.98 -14.58 3.45
C LYS A 530 -26.66 -15.89 3.82
N GLY A 531 -27.99 -15.93 3.72
CA GLY A 531 -28.79 -17.14 3.95
C GLY A 531 -28.83 -17.66 5.40
N MET A 532 -28.04 -17.11 6.33
CA MET A 532 -27.95 -17.62 7.71
C MET A 532 -29.23 -17.47 8.54
N LYS A 533 -30.13 -16.57 8.15
CA LYS A 533 -31.35 -16.28 8.91
C LYS A 533 -32.30 -17.45 9.03
N SER A 534 -32.54 -18.16 7.93
CA SER A 534 -33.47 -19.29 7.89
C SER A 534 -32.99 -20.47 8.76
N TYR A 535 -31.71 -20.50 9.13
CA TYR A 535 -31.11 -21.57 9.94
C TYR A 535 -30.89 -21.19 11.41
N LEU A 536 -30.71 -19.91 11.72
CA LEU A 536 -30.40 -19.43 13.07
C LEU A 536 -31.61 -18.84 13.82
N LEU A 537 -32.65 -18.41 13.11
CA LEU A 537 -33.83 -17.78 13.73
C LEU A 537 -35.01 -18.76 13.72
N GLU A 538 -35.62 -18.97 14.89
CA GLU A 538 -36.86 -19.75 15.02
C GLU A 538 -38.03 -19.04 14.31
N SER A 539 -38.84 -19.84 13.61
CA SER A 539 -39.96 -19.43 12.77
C SER A 539 -41.10 -18.71 13.51
N GLU A 540 -41.09 -18.66 14.84
CA GLU A 540 -42.19 -18.08 15.65
C GLU A 540 -42.15 -16.55 15.77
N SER A 541 -41.08 -15.89 15.31
CA SER A 541 -40.96 -14.41 15.37
C SER A 541 -41.41 -13.69 14.09
N TYR A 542 -42.01 -14.39 13.13
CA TYR A 542 -42.33 -13.87 11.81
C TYR A 542 -43.82 -13.98 11.48
N ASN A 543 -44.43 -12.85 11.11
CA ASN A 543 -45.65 -12.88 10.31
C ASN A 543 -45.35 -13.57 8.98
N SER A 544 -46.16 -14.57 8.65
CA SER A 544 -46.05 -15.56 7.58
C SER A 544 -46.06 -15.02 6.13
N ASP A 545 -45.84 -13.73 5.91
CA ASP A 545 -45.94 -13.09 4.59
C ASP A 545 -44.58 -12.91 3.88
N GLU A 546 -43.46 -13.28 4.52
CA GLU A 546 -42.12 -13.32 3.90
C GLU A 546 -41.72 -14.75 3.44
N GLU A 547 -42.68 -15.59 3.06
CA GLU A 547 -42.41 -16.82 2.32
C GLU A 547 -41.92 -16.50 0.90
N GLY A 548 -40.61 -16.61 0.68
CA GLY A 548 -40.02 -16.35 -0.62
C GLY A 548 -38.58 -16.80 -0.76
N LYS A 549 -38.34 -18.11 -0.64
CA LYS A 549 -37.07 -18.86 -0.81
C LYS A 549 -36.06 -18.69 0.34
N SER A 550 -35.73 -19.81 0.99
CA SER A 550 -34.54 -19.92 1.82
C SER A 550 -33.32 -19.78 0.90
N ASP A 551 -32.64 -18.65 0.97
CA ASP A 551 -31.34 -18.49 0.31
C ASP A 551 -30.34 -19.48 0.90
N ASP A 552 -29.54 -20.12 0.04
CA ASP A 552 -28.46 -21.00 0.49
C ASP A 552 -27.45 -20.19 1.33
N PRO A 553 -26.95 -20.76 2.45
CA PRO A 553 -26.02 -20.05 3.30
C PRO A 553 -24.69 -19.88 2.56
N LEU A 554 -24.17 -18.65 2.54
CA LEU A 554 -22.95 -18.31 1.82
C LEU A 554 -22.11 -17.39 2.69
N ALA A 555 -20.82 -17.70 2.84
CA ALA A 555 -19.86 -16.79 3.46
C ALA A 555 -18.65 -16.54 2.56
N ILE A 556 -18.29 -15.27 2.41
CA ILE A 556 -17.15 -14.82 1.59
C ILE A 556 -16.23 -13.97 2.47
N ALA A 557 -14.93 -14.17 2.34
CA ALA A 557 -13.93 -13.32 2.95
C ALA A 557 -12.95 -12.77 1.91
N GLN A 558 -12.48 -11.54 2.13
CA GLN A 558 -11.47 -10.93 1.30
C GLN A 558 -10.46 -10.19 2.17
N ILE A 559 -9.18 -10.48 1.97
CA ILE A 559 -8.08 -9.81 2.66
C ILE A 559 -7.45 -8.80 1.71
N GLY A 560 -7.22 -7.59 2.20
CA GLY A 560 -6.49 -6.54 1.53
C GLY A 560 -5.24 -6.12 2.31
N LEU A 561 -4.11 -5.98 1.63
CA LEU A 561 -2.83 -5.56 2.19
C LEU A 561 -2.21 -4.43 1.36
N LEU A 562 -1.74 -3.36 2.02
CA LEU A 562 -1.06 -2.23 1.39
C LEU A 562 -1.77 -1.73 0.12
N ASN A 563 -3.07 -1.47 0.29
CA ASN A 563 -4.00 -1.06 -0.75
C ASN A 563 -4.10 -2.02 -1.95
N ASN A 564 -3.85 -3.31 -1.74
CA ASN A 564 -4.14 -4.39 -2.69
C ASN A 564 -5.18 -5.34 -2.11
N ARG A 565 -6.26 -5.61 -2.84
CA ARG A 565 -7.26 -6.60 -2.44
C ARG A 565 -6.92 -7.94 -3.10
N ASN A 566 -6.90 -9.01 -2.32
CA ASN A 566 -6.77 -10.35 -2.88
C ASN A 566 -8.10 -10.79 -3.51
N VAL A 567 -8.07 -11.90 -4.25
CA VAL A 567 -9.30 -12.52 -4.75
C VAL A 567 -10.16 -12.94 -3.55
N PRO A 568 -11.46 -12.61 -3.52
CA PRO A 568 -12.36 -13.09 -2.48
C PRO A 568 -12.41 -14.62 -2.45
N VAL A 569 -12.37 -15.19 -1.25
CA VAL A 569 -12.42 -16.63 -0.99
C VAL A 569 -13.78 -16.96 -0.39
N THR A 570 -14.45 -17.96 -0.95
CA THR A 570 -15.68 -18.53 -0.38
C THR A 570 -15.28 -19.45 0.78
N ILE A 571 -15.79 -19.18 1.98
CA ILE A 571 -15.55 -20.02 3.17
C ILE A 571 -16.45 -21.25 3.12
N PHE A 572 -17.73 -21.04 2.81
CA PHE A 572 -18.71 -22.09 2.56
C PHE A 572 -19.79 -21.57 1.62
N HIS A 573 -20.37 -22.47 0.84
CA HIS A 573 -21.55 -22.23 0.02
C HIS A 573 -22.50 -23.43 0.14
N GLY A 574 -23.73 -23.16 0.56
CA GLY A 574 -24.73 -24.19 0.84
C GLY A 574 -24.58 -24.80 2.25
N TYR A 575 -25.66 -25.43 2.70
CA TYR A 575 -25.75 -25.98 4.06
C TYR A 575 -24.73 -27.10 4.34
N GLY A 576 -24.43 -27.94 3.35
CA GLY A 576 -23.47 -29.04 3.50
C GLY A 576 -22.05 -28.56 3.85
N GLU A 577 -21.55 -27.54 3.14
CA GLU A 577 -20.24 -26.96 3.42
C GLU A 577 -20.22 -26.20 4.75
N LEU A 578 -21.31 -25.47 5.07
CA LEU A 578 -21.46 -24.81 6.37
C LEU A 578 -21.30 -25.80 7.52
N ILE A 579 -22.02 -26.93 7.48
CA ILE A 579 -21.94 -27.97 8.50
C ILE A 579 -20.53 -28.57 8.59
N ASN A 580 -19.85 -28.78 7.46
CA ASN A 580 -18.46 -29.22 7.46
C ASN A 580 -17.53 -28.21 8.16
N VAL A 581 -17.69 -26.91 7.89
CA VAL A 581 -16.92 -25.85 8.57
C VAL A 581 -17.19 -25.87 10.07
N ILE A 582 -18.45 -26.03 10.49
CA ILE A 582 -18.82 -26.07 11.91
C ILE A 582 -18.24 -27.29 12.62
N TRP A 583 -18.29 -28.49 12.02
CA TRP A 583 -17.69 -29.69 12.62
C TRP A 583 -16.17 -29.58 12.78
N ASN A 584 -15.51 -28.82 11.91
CA ASN A 584 -14.09 -28.53 12.00
C ASN A 584 -13.76 -27.37 12.97
N ALA A 585 -14.75 -26.65 13.48
CA ALA A 585 -14.59 -25.54 14.44
C ALA A 585 -14.37 -26.07 15.87
N ASN A 586 -13.24 -26.74 16.09
CA ASN A 586 -12.86 -27.38 17.36
C ASN A 586 -12.08 -26.46 18.32
N GLY A 587 -11.96 -25.17 18.00
CA GLY A 587 -11.21 -24.19 18.79
C GLY A 587 -9.69 -24.21 18.59
N GLN A 588 -9.13 -25.13 17.80
CA GLN A 588 -7.70 -25.14 17.53
C GLN A 588 -7.31 -24.01 16.55
N PRO A 589 -6.19 -23.30 16.81
CA PRO A 589 -5.72 -22.25 15.92
C PRO A 589 -5.17 -22.84 14.63
N MET A 590 -5.73 -22.42 13.49
CA MET A 590 -5.25 -22.75 12.15
C MET A 590 -4.67 -21.51 11.46
N LEU A 591 -3.63 -21.70 10.63
CA LEU A 591 -3.08 -20.64 9.80
C LEU A 591 -4.07 -20.35 8.67
N LEU A 592 -4.67 -19.16 8.68
CA LEU A 592 -5.63 -18.73 7.67
C LEU A 592 -4.94 -18.00 6.51
N TYR A 593 -3.91 -17.22 6.81
CA TYR A 593 -3.22 -16.40 5.81
C TYR A 593 -1.81 -16.04 6.27
N ASP A 594 -0.80 -16.25 5.43
CA ASP A 594 0.56 -15.76 5.66
C ASP A 594 1.11 -15.03 4.42
N LYS A 595 1.73 -13.86 4.64
CA LYS A 595 2.33 -13.12 3.53
C LYS A 595 3.56 -12.33 3.94
N ASN A 596 4.55 -12.37 3.08
CA ASN A 596 5.77 -11.57 3.18
C ASN A 596 5.77 -10.51 2.07
N LEU A 597 5.98 -9.24 2.42
CA LEU A 597 5.88 -8.11 1.50
C LEU A 597 7.06 -7.13 1.68
N ILE A 598 7.35 -6.39 0.61
CA ILE A 598 8.26 -5.25 0.65
C ILE A 598 7.44 -3.97 0.51
N TYR A 599 7.55 -3.07 1.50
CA TYR A 599 6.89 -1.75 1.45
C TYR A 599 7.84 -0.62 1.02
N ARG A 600 9.16 -0.83 1.12
CA ARG A 600 10.18 0.11 0.65
C ARG A 600 11.36 -0.64 0.06
N GLN A 601 11.84 -0.23 -1.11
CA GLN A 601 13.13 -0.65 -1.63
C GLN A 601 13.80 0.54 -2.32
N TYR A 602 14.99 0.91 -1.88
CA TYR A 602 15.82 1.90 -2.52
C TYR A 602 17.23 1.37 -2.67
N TYR A 603 17.73 1.34 -3.90
CA TYR A 603 19.10 0.95 -4.20
C TYR A 603 19.69 1.92 -5.22
N GLY A 604 20.73 2.63 -4.83
CA GLY A 604 21.35 3.65 -5.67
C GLY A 604 22.82 3.86 -5.37
N TYR A 605 23.55 4.29 -6.40
CA TYR A 605 24.92 4.75 -6.30
C TYR A 605 24.96 6.25 -6.54
N ILE A 606 25.69 6.97 -5.70
CA ILE A 606 25.86 8.41 -5.80
C ILE A 606 27.36 8.67 -5.79
N PRO A 607 27.94 9.19 -6.89
CA PRO A 607 29.29 9.71 -6.85
C PRO A 607 29.29 10.94 -5.96
N LEU A 608 30.25 11.07 -5.04
CA LEU A 608 30.45 12.24 -4.20
C LEU A 608 31.44 13.18 -4.86
N MET A 609 31.38 14.47 -4.54
CA MET A 609 32.29 15.47 -5.13
C MET A 609 33.76 15.23 -4.73
N SER A 610 34.00 14.55 -3.62
CA SER A 610 35.34 14.10 -3.20
C SER A 610 35.96 13.04 -4.13
N GLY A 611 35.20 12.48 -5.08
CA GLY A 611 35.61 11.35 -5.91
C GLY A 611 35.29 9.98 -5.29
N LEU A 612 34.75 9.95 -4.07
CA LEU A 612 34.26 8.73 -3.42
C LEU A 612 32.92 8.29 -4.00
N SER A 613 32.60 7.00 -3.87
CA SER A 613 31.28 6.44 -4.14
C SER A 613 30.50 6.26 -2.86
N LEU A 614 29.23 6.62 -2.90
CA LEU A 614 28.24 6.23 -1.92
C LEU A 614 27.30 5.18 -2.52
N THR A 615 27.21 4.00 -1.91
CA THR A 615 26.13 3.04 -2.18
C THR A 615 25.12 3.14 -1.05
N VAL A 616 23.87 3.38 -1.39
CA VAL A 616 22.76 3.40 -0.43
C VAL A 616 21.82 2.25 -0.77
N ASP A 617 21.52 1.42 0.23
CA ASP A 617 20.60 0.30 0.12
C ASP A 617 19.63 0.31 1.31
N VAL A 618 18.35 0.53 1.03
CA VAL A 618 17.28 0.57 2.04
C VAL A 618 16.20 -0.41 1.63
N ILE A 619 15.86 -1.33 2.52
CA ILE A 619 14.82 -2.32 2.31
C ILE A 619 13.91 -2.41 3.54
N GLY A 620 12.61 -2.22 3.29
CA GLY A 620 11.55 -2.30 4.27
C GLY A 620 10.69 -3.52 4.00
N THR A 621 10.70 -4.49 4.92
CA THR A 621 9.91 -5.72 4.85
C THR A 621 8.80 -5.73 5.90
N ILE A 622 7.69 -6.36 5.57
CA ILE A 622 6.60 -6.64 6.50
C ILE A 622 6.14 -8.08 6.30
N THR A 623 5.93 -8.80 7.39
CA THR A 623 5.33 -10.13 7.39
C THR A 623 4.10 -10.13 8.26
N ILE A 624 3.09 -10.86 7.80
CA ILE A 624 1.81 -10.97 8.44
C ILE A 624 1.47 -12.45 8.47
N ASP A 625 1.28 -13.00 9.66
CA ASP A 625 0.76 -14.34 9.88
C ASP A 625 -0.58 -14.19 10.61
N LEU A 626 -1.66 -14.70 10.01
CA LEU A 626 -3.02 -14.62 10.53
C LEU A 626 -3.49 -16.02 10.89
N TYR A 627 -3.72 -16.23 12.18
CA TYR A 627 -4.26 -17.45 12.75
C TYR A 627 -5.69 -17.22 13.18
N GLY A 628 -6.56 -18.18 12.90
CA GLY A 628 -7.94 -18.16 13.34
C GLY A 628 -8.27 -19.42 14.11
N SER A 629 -9.10 -19.28 15.14
CA SER A 629 -9.81 -20.40 15.75
C SER A 629 -11.28 -20.03 15.92
N ALA A 630 -12.14 -21.04 15.82
CA ALA A 630 -13.56 -20.91 16.06
C ALA A 630 -14.04 -22.09 16.90
N THR A 631 -14.96 -21.83 17.81
CA THR A 631 -15.73 -22.80 18.60
C THR A 631 -17.20 -22.48 18.40
N ILE A 632 -17.96 -23.45 17.93
CA ILE A 632 -19.40 -23.30 17.72
C ILE A 632 -20.07 -24.41 18.50
N ASN A 633 -21.01 -24.07 19.38
CA ASN A 633 -21.79 -25.05 20.10
C ASN A 633 -23.28 -24.72 19.98
N PHE A 634 -23.98 -25.56 19.21
CA PHE A 634 -25.40 -25.41 18.95
C PHE A 634 -26.28 -25.66 20.18
N TRP A 635 -25.83 -26.46 21.14
CA TRP A 635 -26.62 -26.77 22.34
C TRP A 635 -26.71 -25.58 23.27
N ASN A 636 -25.59 -24.91 23.50
CA ASN A 636 -25.54 -23.68 24.30
C ASN A 636 -25.84 -22.42 23.47
N ARG A 637 -25.98 -22.57 22.14
CA ARG A 637 -26.21 -21.48 21.18
C ARG A 637 -25.13 -20.39 21.27
N ASP A 638 -23.88 -20.79 21.53
CA ASP A 638 -22.72 -19.91 21.67
C ASP A 638 -21.72 -20.10 20.53
N VAL A 639 -21.10 -18.98 20.14
CA VAL A 639 -20.04 -18.93 19.14
C VAL A 639 -18.89 -18.11 19.69
N GLY A 640 -17.69 -18.70 19.69
CA GLY A 640 -16.45 -18.02 20.03
C GLY A 640 -15.49 -18.07 18.86
N MET A 641 -15.03 -16.92 18.39
CA MET A 641 -14.03 -16.82 17.34
C MET A 641 -12.87 -15.93 17.81
N LYS A 642 -11.64 -16.40 17.55
CA LYS A 642 -10.41 -15.64 17.80
C LYS A 642 -9.59 -15.57 16.53
N VAL A 643 -9.17 -14.36 16.19
CA VAL A 643 -8.24 -14.09 15.11
C VAL A 643 -7.01 -13.41 15.70
N ASN A 644 -5.87 -14.10 15.65
CA ASN A 644 -4.59 -13.59 16.09
C ASN A 644 -3.75 -13.26 14.86
N SER A 645 -3.39 -11.99 14.68
CA SER A 645 -2.52 -11.54 13.62
C SER A 645 -1.17 -11.12 14.19
N THR A 646 -0.13 -11.90 13.87
CA THR A 646 1.25 -11.54 14.15
C THR A 646 1.76 -10.68 13.02
N ILE A 647 2.13 -9.44 13.33
CA ILE A 647 2.65 -8.48 12.37
C ILE A 647 4.08 -8.15 12.80
N SER A 648 5.02 -8.36 11.90
CA SER A 648 6.40 -7.92 12.11
C SER A 648 6.92 -7.16 10.91
N THR A 649 7.71 -6.13 11.17
CA THR A 649 8.27 -5.26 10.15
C THR A 649 9.72 -4.94 10.47
N LYS A 650 10.52 -4.83 9.41
CA LYS A 650 11.93 -4.48 9.49
C LYS A 650 12.25 -3.42 8.44
N LEU A 651 12.86 -2.33 8.87
CA LEU A 651 13.48 -1.33 8.00
C LEU A 651 14.98 -1.44 8.17
N GLU A 652 15.65 -1.95 7.15
CA GLU A 652 17.11 -2.02 7.10
C GLU A 652 17.63 -0.97 6.12
N GLY A 653 18.64 -0.21 6.54
CA GLY A 653 19.35 0.74 5.71
C GLY A 653 20.85 0.51 5.81
N SER A 654 21.55 0.60 4.70
CA SER A 654 23.01 0.56 4.66
C SER A 654 23.56 1.65 3.76
N ILE A 655 24.64 2.24 4.22
CA ILE A 655 25.46 3.18 3.48
C ILE A 655 26.86 2.59 3.43
N ASN A 656 27.37 2.42 2.21
CA ASN A 656 28.73 1.98 1.95
C ASN A 656 29.48 3.10 1.26
N LEU A 657 30.59 3.53 1.86
CA LEU A 657 31.50 4.49 1.27
C LEU A 657 32.68 3.73 0.65
N ALA A 658 32.97 3.96 -0.62
CA ALA A 658 34.03 3.26 -1.33
C ALA A 658 34.87 4.19 -2.20
N SER A 659 36.14 3.85 -2.36
CA SER A 659 37.06 4.48 -3.33
C SER A 659 37.54 3.42 -4.30
N SER A 660 37.30 3.59 -5.59
CA SER A 660 37.73 2.64 -6.64
C SER A 660 37.40 1.18 -6.30
N ASN A 661 36.15 0.93 -5.87
CA ASN A 661 35.60 -0.36 -5.41
C ASN A 661 36.13 -0.92 -4.09
N ASN A 662 37.10 -0.28 -3.43
CA ASN A 662 37.53 -0.65 -2.09
C ASN A 662 36.62 0.00 -1.04
N LEU A 663 36.01 -0.81 -0.18
CA LEU A 663 35.17 -0.34 0.92
C LEU A 663 36.03 0.42 1.96
N ILE A 664 35.69 1.68 2.22
CA ILE A 664 36.34 2.54 3.21
C ILE A 664 35.59 2.51 4.53
N GLY A 665 34.26 2.52 4.46
CA GLY A 665 33.40 2.50 5.64
C GLY A 665 32.01 2.02 5.30
N LYS A 666 31.35 1.45 6.30
CA LYS A 666 29.99 0.94 6.21
C LYS A 666 29.23 1.35 7.46
N ALA A 667 28.05 1.91 7.26
CA ALA A 667 27.10 2.17 8.32
C ALA A 667 25.80 1.45 7.98
N THR A 668 25.27 0.69 8.93
CA THR A 668 23.99 0.02 8.79
C THR A 668 23.08 0.34 9.97
N THR A 669 21.81 0.49 9.65
CA THR A 669 20.72 0.78 10.59
C THR A 669 19.64 -0.25 10.39
N MET A 670 19.07 -0.71 11.48
CA MET A 670 17.95 -1.63 11.49
C MET A 670 16.94 -1.12 12.51
N VAL A 671 15.71 -0.96 12.07
CA VAL A 671 14.54 -0.80 12.94
C VAL A 671 13.66 -2.02 12.74
N TYR A 672 13.46 -2.78 13.79
CA TYR A 672 12.57 -3.94 13.81
C TYR A 672 11.42 -3.65 14.76
N ALA A 673 10.19 -3.96 14.34
CA ALA A 673 9.02 -3.90 15.21
C ALA A 673 8.18 -5.17 15.04
N SER A 674 7.69 -5.72 16.13
CA SER A 674 6.80 -6.89 16.12
C SER A 674 5.72 -6.75 17.18
N GLY A 675 4.51 -7.18 16.83
CA GLY A 675 3.35 -7.17 17.71
C GLY A 675 2.31 -8.19 17.25
N ILE A 676 1.39 -8.50 18.16
CA ILE A 676 0.26 -9.39 17.89
C ILE A 676 -1.00 -8.58 18.10
N VAL A 677 -1.90 -8.61 17.12
CA VAL A 677 -3.25 -8.05 17.22
C VAL A 677 -4.21 -9.21 17.41
N ASN A 678 -5.00 -9.19 18.48
CA ASN A 678 -6.01 -10.20 18.76
C ASN A 678 -7.39 -9.58 18.57
N ILE A 679 -8.18 -10.19 17.70
CA ILE A 679 -9.59 -9.86 17.51
C ILE A 679 -10.39 -11.03 18.04
N ARG A 680 -11.30 -10.77 18.97
CA ARG A 680 -12.21 -11.76 19.53
C ARG A 680 -13.63 -11.37 19.17
N PHE A 681 -14.38 -12.34 18.69
CA PHE A 681 -15.80 -12.25 18.41
C PHE A 681 -16.50 -13.33 19.21
N ASP A 682 -17.37 -12.94 20.13
CA ASP A 682 -18.21 -13.85 20.89
C ASP A 682 -19.67 -13.50 20.60
N ALA A 683 -20.50 -14.51 20.36
CA ALA A 683 -21.93 -14.37 20.15
C ALA A 683 -22.69 -15.38 20.99
N ASP A 684 -23.78 -14.92 21.59
CA ASP A 684 -24.73 -15.73 22.34
C ASP A 684 -26.12 -15.52 21.73
N PHE A 685 -26.63 -16.59 21.12
CA PHE A 685 -27.93 -16.61 20.47
C PHE A 685 -29.05 -17.13 21.38
N PHE A 686 -28.75 -17.45 22.65
CA PHE A 686 -29.73 -17.93 23.61
C PHE A 686 -30.69 -16.83 24.07
N THR A 687 -30.19 -15.61 24.30
CA THR A 687 -31.02 -14.47 24.73
C THR A 687 -31.57 -13.67 23.55
N VAL A 688 -32.78 -13.12 23.69
CA VAL A 688 -33.34 -12.12 22.77
C VAL A 688 -33.39 -10.77 23.50
N PRO A 689 -32.71 -9.70 23.02
CA PRO A 689 -31.88 -9.66 21.81
C PRO A 689 -30.58 -10.46 21.95
N HIS A 690 -30.10 -11.00 20.83
CA HIS A 690 -28.84 -11.74 20.77
C HIS A 690 -27.66 -10.86 21.20
N LEU A 691 -26.78 -11.42 22.02
CA LEU A 691 -25.61 -10.72 22.53
C LEU A 691 -24.43 -10.92 21.60
N PHE A 692 -23.74 -9.83 21.29
CA PHE A 692 -22.55 -9.83 20.43
C PHE A 692 -21.46 -9.00 21.07
N CYS A 693 -20.30 -9.60 21.27
CA CYS A 693 -19.11 -8.91 21.70
C CYS A 693 -18.04 -8.97 20.62
N ILE A 694 -17.55 -7.79 20.25
CA ILE A 694 -16.36 -7.66 19.40
C ILE A 694 -15.32 -6.90 20.21
N SER A 695 -14.18 -7.52 20.46
CA SER A 695 -13.04 -6.86 21.10
C SER A 695 -11.82 -6.95 20.21
N ALA A 696 -11.09 -5.84 20.11
CA ALA A 696 -9.82 -5.76 19.44
C ALA A 696 -8.77 -5.34 20.47
N SER A 697 -7.67 -6.06 20.54
CA SER A 697 -6.56 -5.77 21.45
C SER A 697 -5.24 -6.01 20.76
N HIS A 698 -4.16 -5.46 21.32
CA HIS A 698 -2.82 -5.79 20.88
C HIS A 698 -1.94 -6.16 22.07
N SER A 699 -1.08 -7.15 21.85
CA SER A 699 -0.01 -7.53 22.78
C SER A 699 1.07 -6.44 22.83
N PRO A 700 1.98 -6.48 23.83
CA PRO A 700 3.09 -5.55 23.90
C PRO A 700 3.93 -5.55 22.61
N ILE A 701 4.14 -4.38 22.02
CA ILE A 701 4.92 -4.22 20.79
C ILE A 701 6.39 -4.07 21.17
N VAL A 702 7.24 -4.88 20.55
CA VAL A 702 8.69 -4.84 20.76
C VAL A 702 9.33 -4.12 19.57
N ILE A 703 10.01 -3.01 19.85
CA ILE A 703 10.77 -2.24 18.86
C ILE A 703 12.26 -2.34 19.18
N LYS A 704 13.06 -2.74 18.21
CA LYS A 704 14.51 -2.88 18.33
C LYS A 704 15.19 -1.97 17.32
N TYR A 705 16.03 -1.08 17.82
CA TYR A 705 16.94 -0.27 17.03
C TYR A 705 18.32 -0.89 17.09
N THR A 706 18.98 -1.02 15.95
CA THR A 706 20.39 -1.40 15.88
C THR A 706 21.09 -0.47 14.91
N TYR A 707 22.24 0.04 15.33
CA TYR A 707 23.14 0.81 14.50
C TYR A 707 24.52 0.18 14.58
N THR A 708 25.07 -0.17 13.43
CA THR A 708 26.40 -0.78 13.30
C THR A 708 27.21 0.05 12.34
N TYR A 709 28.44 0.37 12.71
CA TYR A 709 29.35 1.07 11.82
C TYR A 709 30.75 0.47 11.89
N SER A 710 31.42 0.46 10.74
CA SER A 710 32.78 -0.01 10.58
C SER A 710 33.55 0.90 9.62
N THR A 711 34.85 1.00 9.87
CA THR A 711 35.79 1.76 9.05
C THR A 711 36.98 0.87 8.73
N LYS A 712 37.68 1.11 7.63
CA LYS A 712 38.79 0.28 7.16
C LYS A 712 39.86 -0.05 8.23
N ALA A 713 40.12 0.87 9.16
CA ALA A 713 41.13 0.72 10.21
C ALA A 713 40.53 0.39 11.61
N GLY A 714 39.21 0.37 11.75
CA GLY A 714 38.52 0.28 13.04
C GLY A 714 37.73 -1.02 13.21
N LYS A 715 37.65 -1.51 14.44
CA LYS A 715 36.72 -2.60 14.78
C LYS A 715 35.28 -2.15 14.56
N GLU A 716 34.44 -3.09 14.13
CA GLU A 716 33.00 -2.87 14.03
C GLU A 716 32.42 -2.55 15.40
N LYS A 717 31.64 -1.46 15.49
CA LYS A 717 30.91 -1.10 16.70
C LYS A 717 29.42 -1.25 16.48
N ARG A 718 28.74 -1.81 17.49
CA ARG A 718 27.30 -2.06 17.49
C ARG A 718 26.64 -1.34 18.66
N LEU A 719 25.68 -0.49 18.34
CA LEU A 719 24.77 0.12 19.29
C LEU A 719 23.39 -0.49 19.10
N TRP A 720 22.68 -0.74 20.20
CA TRP A 720 21.32 -1.27 20.15
C TRP A 720 20.48 -0.66 21.26
N HIS A 721 19.19 -0.52 20.99
CA HIS A 721 18.21 -0.02 21.94
C HIS A 721 16.89 -0.75 21.73
N ASN A 722 16.27 -1.21 22.80
CA ASN A 722 15.01 -1.95 22.74
C ASN A 722 13.94 -1.19 23.53
N ILE A 723 12.80 -0.97 22.89
CA ILE A 723 11.62 -0.35 23.49
C ILE A 723 10.51 -1.40 23.50
N LYS A 724 9.82 -1.51 24.64
CA LYS A 724 8.62 -2.35 24.78
C LYS A 724 7.44 -1.43 25.07
N LEU A 725 6.49 -1.36 24.15
CA LEU A 725 5.22 -0.66 24.35
C LEU A 725 4.23 -1.63 24.98
N SER A 726 3.53 -1.21 26.02
CA SER A 726 2.51 -2.04 26.69
C SER A 726 1.37 -2.38 25.74
N GLY A 727 0.76 -3.55 25.94
CA GLY A 727 -0.45 -3.94 25.22
C GLY A 727 -1.66 -3.14 25.68
N SER A 728 -2.68 -3.02 24.84
CA SER A 728 -3.94 -2.37 25.19
C SER A 728 -5.13 -2.94 24.41
N SER A 729 -6.33 -2.77 24.96
CA SER A 729 -7.62 -3.05 24.31
C SER A 729 -8.19 -1.78 23.69
N LEU A 730 -8.78 -1.90 22.50
CA LEU A 730 -9.39 -0.79 21.78
C LEU A 730 -10.85 -0.61 22.18
N TRP A 731 -11.19 0.59 22.63
CA TRP A 731 -12.58 0.95 22.96
C TRP A 731 -13.36 1.32 21.68
N LEU A 732 -14.22 0.40 21.20
CA LEU A 732 -14.94 0.51 19.93
C LEU A 732 -16.10 1.51 19.98
N SER A 733 -17.26 1.05 20.46
CA SER A 733 -18.43 1.89 20.68
C SER A 733 -19.03 1.52 22.02
N LYS A 734 -19.70 2.49 22.66
CA LYS A 734 -20.35 2.27 23.95
C LYS A 734 -21.28 1.05 23.91
N LYS A 735 -22.07 0.92 22.82
CA LYS A 735 -22.99 -0.19 22.62
C LYS A 735 -22.29 -1.55 22.59
N LEU A 736 -21.20 -1.68 21.83
CA LEU A 736 -20.41 -2.91 21.77
C LEU A 736 -19.74 -3.20 23.13
N SER A 737 -19.23 -2.18 23.82
CA SER A 737 -18.65 -2.34 25.15
C SER A 737 -19.67 -2.78 26.19
N ASP A 738 -20.88 -2.23 26.16
CA ASP A 738 -21.97 -2.60 27.06
C ASP A 738 -22.35 -4.09 26.83
N HIS A 739 -22.43 -4.55 25.58
CA HIS A 739 -22.65 -5.97 25.28
C HIS A 739 -21.49 -6.85 25.76
N CYS A 740 -20.24 -6.46 25.51
CA CYS A 740 -19.07 -7.21 25.97
C CYS A 740 -19.03 -7.35 27.50
N SER A 741 -19.48 -6.34 28.25
CA SER A 741 -19.52 -6.41 29.72
C SER A 741 -20.48 -7.48 30.26
N LEU A 742 -21.45 -7.91 29.45
CA LEU A 742 -22.39 -8.98 29.80
C LEU A 742 -21.77 -10.38 29.62
N PHE A 743 -20.74 -10.52 28.78
CA PHE A 743 -19.99 -11.77 28.61
C PHE A 743 -18.90 -11.99 29.68
N GLU A 744 -18.49 -10.95 30.40
CA GLU A 744 -17.42 -11.01 31.41
C GLU A 744 -17.93 -11.28 32.84
N LYS A 745 -19.23 -11.58 33.01
CA LYS A 745 -19.81 -12.09 34.26
C LYS A 745 -19.87 -13.60 34.24
#